data_AF-I2GPR6-F1
#
_entry.id   AF-I2GPR6-F1
#
_cell.length_a   1.000
_cell.length_b   1.000
_cell.length_c   1.000
_cell.angle_alpha   90.00
_cell.angle_beta   90.00
_cell.angle_gamma   90.00
#
_symmetry.space_group_name_H-M   'P 1'
#
loop_
_entity.id
_entity.type
_entity.pdbx_description
1 polymer ?
#
loop_
_entity_poly.entity_id
_entity_poly.type
_entity_poly.pdbx_seq_one_letter_code
_entity_poly.pdbx_strand_id
1 'polypeptide(L)'
;MKKLLLVVLTVFCQTLWGQTIQNVKVVGATTSPAEVPPGATFLVSFDAKNFKCPETKFKIDFIQTGSLAVVSSSTITASPASLVMPSNAPQNKLYQIKVSSVRPAECRVDPLATGNLLTVRAVGPATPPTLPDSIEASPGVVTVLGVDETKFNPAEVQVTLNLTGAQFSNDPTDLSTYINGDFVPTKNLSITPNSISFGLSLKEGFNNFFFHTVDKQGLGIEGTYKLWSGSQSLVVNAINQANNPVNDASVKVVLSDDEIVVAEGKTVNGSVVFPNIPNRTLIVTASTSDNLFGVAGTVGGAGVTVRLTPIKTPNPINNNDFSLGTQGWDIGTAPVTIIPHQEANAQQFSITASNQDMKVSTAGEGPQNVSRTFITKKGTKNVTVRYQFITSEVPGGYFGSQYNDYYSIAIRSEKGKANQSEQKTMNGLGLGAFEYSSGATAFRELSLPVSVEGDVVHIDAEVANVADGLYDSYIVIDFVEERQVTITKKKLIDPDRTHTLSHLSIDNHSYFEGFVPVYGQITVEGPAEDKITSLQLQVYQGQTLINSANLHETAQSILFQTFGEDEKVEITTNRLLFNLPSRAPLNADGQVLLKLRVETEKSTQAVSVDYGSFANMMLARNLPRYSTDDDANEGGDMWGLPSMITYVSSLPANWSYNDISNMNGNVFPPHGSHRDGLDIDGYFAGYNARNAAVAQQFIDFLKTPAGSDAQAIFVAFEKTPTDTFWQTIKDATVNGSPVTNIIQRDMGHTTHFHLRKRPAAQANLVALNKKVRARQAARQQESSQVVNIYPNPASLSQSSINIKVNAIPNAIVEAEVLNLFGYSLKKLSGRSTSGEVNLMLNVDNRSIAPGMYLIKIHVPGKPVETKRLVVTD
;
A
#
# COMPACT_ATOMS: atom_id res chain seq x y z
N MET A 1 -1.71 88.14 15.22
CA MET A 1 -1.15 87.52 16.44
C MET A 1 -1.74 86.12 16.61
N LYS A 2 -0.87 85.11 16.63
CA LYS A 2 -0.95 83.84 17.42
C LYS A 2 -2.22 82.96 17.34
N LYS A 3 -2.22 81.99 16.42
CA LYS A 3 -1.98 80.54 16.65
C LYS A 3 -2.76 79.69 15.63
N LEU A 4 -2.03 79.18 14.64
CA LEU A 4 -2.38 78.03 13.81
C LEU A 4 -1.14 77.13 13.79
N LEU A 5 -1.21 75.95 14.40
CA LEU A 5 -0.18 74.91 14.35
C LEU A 5 -0.86 73.57 14.70
N LEU A 6 -0.98 72.66 13.73
CA LEU A 6 -0.25 71.39 13.70
C LEU A 6 -0.63 70.58 12.45
N VAL A 7 0.40 70.05 11.79
CA VAL A 7 0.38 69.08 10.68
C VAL A 7 0.77 67.70 11.24
N VAL A 8 0.38 66.65 10.50
CA VAL A 8 0.93 65.27 10.48
C VAL A 8 0.14 64.23 11.31
N LEU A 9 -0.51 63.25 10.65
CA LEU A 9 0.00 61.86 10.50
C LEU A 9 -1.05 60.93 9.83
N THR A 10 -0.72 60.47 8.61
CA THR A 10 -0.88 59.10 8.05
C THR A 10 -2.17 58.31 8.31
N VAL A 11 -3.01 58.15 7.27
CA VAL A 11 -3.97 57.03 7.16
C VAL A 11 -3.32 55.95 6.30
N PHE A 12 -2.86 54.89 6.95
CA PHE A 12 -2.45 53.66 6.28
C PHE A 12 -3.70 52.91 5.79
N CYS A 13 -3.65 52.52 4.51
CA CYS A 13 -4.55 51.54 3.93
C CYS A 13 -4.38 50.21 4.69
N GLN A 14 -5.43 49.76 5.37
CA GLN A 14 -5.58 48.37 5.80
C GLN A 14 -6.94 47.86 5.31
N THR A 15 -6.91 47.14 4.18
CA THR A 15 -7.96 46.20 3.81
C THR A 15 -7.85 44.97 4.70
N LEU A 16 -8.42 45.04 5.90
CA LEU A 16 -8.70 43.87 6.73
C LEU A 16 -10.03 43.27 6.27
N TRP A 17 -9.98 42.15 5.56
CA TRP A 17 -11.15 41.33 5.27
C TRP A 17 -11.57 40.64 6.57
N GLY A 18 -12.77 40.98 7.04
CA GLY A 18 -13.28 40.66 8.37
C GLY A 18 -13.76 41.89 9.13
N GLN A 19 -14.53 42.78 8.48
CA GLN A 19 -15.30 43.76 9.24
C GLN A 19 -16.34 43.03 10.07
N THR A 20 -16.03 42.82 11.35
CA THR A 20 -17.04 42.49 12.34
C THR A 20 -17.89 43.76 12.50
N ILE A 21 -19.17 43.72 12.11
CA ILE A 21 -20.13 44.74 12.54
C ILE A 21 -20.26 44.58 14.05
N GLN A 22 -19.44 45.27 14.84
CA GLN A 22 -19.50 45.18 16.30
C GLN A 22 -20.53 46.18 16.86
N ASN A 23 -21.50 45.61 17.60
CA ASN A 23 -22.37 46.26 18.58
C ASN A 23 -23.03 47.57 18.12
N VAL A 24 -24.16 47.44 17.42
CA VAL A 24 -25.02 48.59 17.12
C VAL A 24 -25.99 48.80 18.29
N LYS A 25 -25.92 49.97 18.94
CA LYS A 25 -26.89 50.39 19.95
C LYS A 25 -28.16 50.87 19.24
N VAL A 26 -29.24 50.12 19.31
CA VAL A 26 -30.46 50.39 18.52
C VAL A 26 -31.45 51.20 19.33
N VAL A 27 -31.67 52.45 18.94
CA VAL A 27 -32.97 53.13 19.09
C VAL A 27 -33.37 53.57 17.68
N GLY A 28 -34.09 52.71 16.95
CA GLY A 28 -34.56 52.99 15.58
C GLY A 28 -33.51 53.03 14.46
N ALA A 29 -32.32 52.44 14.64
CA ALA A 29 -31.19 52.60 13.71
C ALA A 29 -31.03 51.45 12.69
N THR A 30 -30.80 51.83 11.43
CA THR A 30 -30.11 51.03 10.40
C THR A 30 -28.65 50.83 10.77
N THR A 31 -28.08 49.65 10.50
CA THR A 31 -26.62 49.44 10.63
C THR A 31 -25.84 50.28 9.61
N SER A 32 -24.55 50.49 9.86
CA SER A 32 -23.64 50.96 8.82
C SER A 32 -23.71 50.04 7.60
N PRO A 33 -23.67 50.59 6.37
CA PRO A 33 -23.57 49.79 5.15
C PRO A 33 -22.36 48.84 5.21
N ALA A 34 -22.57 47.57 4.91
CA ALA A 34 -21.50 46.58 4.77
C ALA A 34 -21.73 45.72 3.53
N GLU A 35 -20.65 45.27 2.91
CA GLU A 35 -20.72 44.33 1.79
C GLU A 35 -21.05 42.94 2.33
N VAL A 36 -22.08 42.31 1.77
CA VAL A 36 -22.59 41.01 2.23
C VAL A 36 -22.67 40.06 1.04
N PRO A 37 -21.94 38.93 1.05
CA PRO A 37 -22.06 37.95 -0.02
C PRO A 37 -23.43 37.25 0.02
N PRO A 38 -24.02 36.91 -1.14
CA PRO A 38 -25.23 36.09 -1.20
C PRO A 38 -25.02 34.76 -0.46
N GLY A 39 -26.03 34.28 0.27
CA GLY A 39 -25.92 33.06 1.09
C GLY A 39 -25.19 33.23 2.43
N ALA A 40 -24.68 34.42 2.77
CA ALA A 40 -24.09 34.66 4.08
C ALA A 40 -25.10 34.43 5.23
N THR A 41 -24.66 33.78 6.30
CA THR A 41 -25.48 33.56 7.50
C THR A 41 -25.16 34.60 8.57
N PHE A 42 -26.19 35.15 9.20
CA PHE A 42 -26.11 36.13 10.27
C PHE A 42 -26.70 35.55 11.55
N LEU A 43 -25.94 35.59 12.63
CA LEU A 43 -26.46 35.32 13.97
C LEU A 43 -26.89 36.63 14.61
N VAL A 44 -28.17 36.70 14.94
CA VAL A 44 -28.78 37.84 15.64
C VAL A 44 -29.09 37.42 17.06
N SER A 45 -28.56 38.15 18.03
CA SER A 45 -28.83 37.94 19.44
C SER A 45 -29.17 39.24 20.15
N PHE A 46 -30.13 39.15 21.06
CA PHE A 46 -30.53 40.19 21.98
C PHE A 46 -30.72 39.60 23.39
N ASP A 47 -30.49 40.42 24.41
CA ASP A 47 -30.73 40.03 25.81
C ASP A 47 -32.23 40.13 26.13
N ALA A 48 -32.90 38.97 26.11
CA ALA A 48 -34.33 38.83 26.35
C ALA A 48 -34.77 39.44 27.70
N LYS A 49 -33.89 39.52 28.71
CA LYS A 49 -34.21 40.03 30.05
C LYS A 49 -34.59 41.50 30.06
N ASN A 50 -34.20 42.26 29.03
CA ASN A 50 -34.49 43.68 28.93
C ASN A 50 -35.79 44.01 28.18
N PHE A 51 -36.53 42.99 27.72
CA PHE A 51 -37.80 43.14 27.03
C PHE A 51 -38.97 42.84 27.98
N LYS A 52 -39.65 43.90 28.44
CA LYS A 52 -40.76 43.79 29.40
C LYS A 52 -42.07 43.25 28.80
N CYS A 53 -42.12 42.99 27.50
CA CYS A 53 -43.31 42.51 26.79
C CYS A 53 -43.04 41.13 26.17
N PRO A 54 -43.58 40.05 26.78
CA PRO A 54 -43.61 38.73 26.18
C PRO A 54 -44.22 38.82 24.76
N GLU A 55 -43.75 38.00 23.84
CA GLU A 55 -44.26 37.92 22.45
C GLU A 55 -43.89 39.07 21.50
N THR A 56 -42.98 39.97 21.88
CA THR A 56 -42.43 40.97 20.94
C THR A 56 -41.76 40.26 19.77
N LYS A 57 -42.19 40.55 18.54
CA LYS A 57 -41.56 40.03 17.31
C LYS A 57 -40.60 41.08 16.74
N PHE A 58 -39.43 40.66 16.28
CA PHE A 58 -38.48 41.54 15.62
C PHE A 58 -38.46 41.25 14.14
N LYS A 59 -38.79 42.24 13.33
CA LYS A 59 -38.66 42.21 11.88
C LYS A 59 -37.32 42.79 11.48
N ILE A 60 -36.53 42.00 10.77
CA ILE A 60 -35.19 42.30 10.31
C ILE A 60 -35.23 42.39 8.79
N ASP A 61 -34.96 43.58 8.28
CA ASP A 61 -34.98 43.91 6.86
C ASP A 61 -33.54 44.15 6.39
N PHE A 62 -33.12 43.46 5.34
CA PHE A 62 -31.88 43.75 4.61
C PHE A 62 -32.21 44.74 3.50
N ILE A 63 -31.66 45.95 3.57
CA ILE A 63 -31.93 47.06 2.65
C ILE A 63 -30.65 47.33 1.86
N GLN A 64 -30.74 47.37 0.54
CA GLN A 64 -29.60 47.75 -0.29
C GLN A 64 -29.34 49.26 -0.14
N THR A 65 -28.10 49.65 0.17
CA THR A 65 -27.73 51.05 0.41
C THR A 65 -27.97 51.89 -0.84
N GLY A 66 -28.64 53.04 -0.69
CA GLY A 66 -29.06 53.89 -1.80
C GLY A 66 -30.37 53.45 -2.48
N SER A 67 -31.01 52.38 -1.99
CA SER A 67 -32.34 51.93 -2.40
C SER A 67 -33.28 51.87 -1.19
N LEU A 68 -34.58 52.06 -1.41
CA LEU A 68 -35.61 51.78 -0.40
C LEU A 68 -36.10 50.31 -0.46
N ALA A 69 -35.59 49.51 -1.40
CA ALA A 69 -36.00 48.13 -1.59
C ALA A 69 -35.45 47.24 -0.47
N VAL A 70 -36.35 46.54 0.21
CA VAL A 70 -36.03 45.45 1.14
C VAL A 70 -35.72 44.21 0.29
N VAL A 71 -34.48 43.74 0.37
CA VAL A 71 -33.98 42.58 -0.39
C VAL A 71 -34.36 41.27 0.30
N SER A 72 -34.42 41.28 1.63
CA SER A 72 -34.93 40.17 2.43
C SER A 72 -35.53 40.68 3.72
N SER A 73 -36.57 40.01 4.19
CA SER A 73 -37.23 40.32 5.46
C SER A 73 -37.47 39.04 6.24
N SER A 74 -37.19 39.07 7.54
CA SER A 74 -37.44 37.93 8.42
C SER A 74 -37.95 38.41 9.75
N THR A 75 -38.90 37.67 10.32
CA THR A 75 -39.45 37.94 11.65
C THR A 75 -38.95 36.88 12.62
N ILE A 76 -38.27 37.30 13.68
CA ILE A 76 -37.77 36.42 14.73
C ILE A 76 -38.52 36.66 16.03
N THR A 77 -38.79 35.58 16.75
CA THR A 77 -39.50 35.58 18.05
C THR A 77 -38.63 35.06 19.21
N ALA A 78 -37.43 34.57 18.90
CA ALA A 78 -36.48 34.04 19.87
C ALA A 78 -35.05 34.51 19.55
N SER A 79 -34.20 34.54 20.57
CA SER A 79 -32.77 34.89 20.51
C SER A 79 -31.94 33.77 21.14
N PRO A 80 -30.84 33.30 20.52
CA PRO A 80 -30.31 33.76 19.21
C PRO A 80 -31.13 33.21 18.02
N ALA A 81 -31.09 33.92 16.89
CA ALA A 81 -31.69 33.50 15.63
C ALA A 81 -30.67 33.56 14.47
N SER A 82 -30.81 32.65 13.51
CA SER A 82 -29.98 32.59 12.31
C SER A 82 -30.76 33.11 11.10
N LEU A 83 -30.14 33.97 10.31
CA LEU A 83 -30.73 34.60 9.13
C LEU A 83 -29.79 34.40 7.94
N VAL A 84 -30.32 33.96 6.81
CA VAL A 84 -29.50 33.73 5.60
C VAL A 84 -29.82 34.81 4.57
N MET A 85 -28.79 35.46 4.03
CA MET A 85 -28.94 36.38 2.90
C MET A 85 -29.41 35.58 1.68
N PRO A 86 -30.44 36.01 0.94
CA PRO A 86 -30.90 35.28 -0.23
C PRO A 86 -29.76 35.00 -1.21
N SER A 87 -29.73 33.79 -1.78
CA SER A 87 -28.71 33.39 -2.76
C SER A 87 -28.75 34.23 -4.05
N ASN A 88 -29.89 34.87 -4.33
CA ASN A 88 -30.08 35.78 -5.46
C ASN A 88 -29.82 37.26 -5.14
N ALA A 89 -29.28 37.59 -3.95
CA ALA A 89 -28.90 38.96 -3.64
C ALA A 89 -27.81 39.46 -4.62
N PRO A 90 -27.87 40.72 -5.11
CA PRO A 90 -26.80 41.26 -5.95
C PRO A 90 -25.42 41.24 -5.28
N GLN A 91 -24.43 40.66 -5.95
CA GLN A 91 -23.02 40.70 -5.50
C GLN A 91 -22.46 42.12 -5.55
N ASN A 92 -21.44 42.39 -4.73
CA ASN A 92 -20.70 43.65 -4.65
C ASN A 92 -21.56 44.89 -4.36
N LYS A 93 -22.60 44.72 -3.54
CA LYS A 93 -23.45 45.82 -3.06
C LYS A 93 -23.35 45.93 -1.54
N LEU A 94 -23.49 47.15 -1.05
CA LEU A 94 -23.55 47.45 0.38
C LEU A 94 -24.98 47.30 0.88
N TYR A 95 -25.18 46.58 1.96
CA TYR A 95 -26.48 46.37 2.60
C TYR A 95 -26.48 46.98 4.01
N GLN A 96 -27.63 47.49 4.41
CA GLN A 96 -27.95 47.92 5.77
C GLN A 96 -28.99 46.98 6.37
N ILE A 97 -28.83 46.66 7.65
CA ILE A 97 -29.82 45.89 8.38
C ILE A 97 -30.69 46.88 9.15
N LYS A 98 -31.99 46.87 8.87
CA LYS A 98 -32.99 47.62 9.61
C LYS A 98 -33.76 46.68 10.51
N VAL A 99 -33.84 47.00 11.78
CA VAL A 99 -34.61 46.20 12.75
C VAL A 99 -35.78 47.02 13.25
N SER A 100 -36.96 46.43 13.17
CA SER A 100 -38.20 46.99 13.68
C SER A 100 -38.89 46.00 14.61
N SER A 101 -39.52 46.50 15.67
CA SER A 101 -40.32 45.69 16.58
C SER A 101 -41.78 45.73 16.14
N VAL A 102 -42.44 44.57 16.17
CA VAL A 102 -43.90 44.48 16.05
C VAL A 102 -44.43 44.12 17.43
N ARG A 103 -45.27 45.02 17.95
CA ARG A 103 -45.71 45.03 19.34
C ARG A 103 -47.11 44.41 19.49
N PRO A 104 -47.37 43.62 20.54
CA PRO A 104 -48.73 43.26 20.97
C PRO A 104 -49.49 44.48 21.52
N ALA A 105 -50.79 44.60 21.21
CA ALA A 105 -51.60 45.80 21.47
C ALA A 105 -51.61 46.25 22.95
N GLU A 106 -51.43 45.32 23.88
CA GLU A 106 -51.40 45.53 25.34
C GLU A 106 -50.09 46.16 25.87
N CYS A 107 -49.02 46.22 25.09
CA CYS A 107 -47.73 46.74 25.54
C CYS A 107 -47.66 48.28 25.37
N ARG A 108 -47.37 49.04 26.45
CA ARG A 108 -47.36 50.54 26.41
C ARG A 108 -46.00 51.20 26.18
N VAL A 109 -44.86 50.59 26.57
CA VAL A 109 -43.48 51.16 26.38
C VAL A 109 -42.62 50.48 25.29
N ASP A 110 -42.30 51.18 24.18
CA ASP A 110 -41.64 50.56 23.01
C ASP A 110 -40.32 49.87 23.42
N PRO A 111 -40.18 48.55 23.21
CA PRO A 111 -38.98 47.81 23.59
C PRO A 111 -37.69 48.28 22.91
N LEU A 112 -37.76 49.03 21.82
CA LEU A 112 -36.59 49.64 21.17
C LEU A 112 -36.26 51.04 21.71
N ALA A 113 -37.13 51.66 22.51
CA ALA A 113 -36.89 53.00 23.07
C ALA A 113 -35.99 52.99 24.33
N THR A 114 -35.74 51.82 24.94
CA THR A 114 -35.05 51.69 26.24
C THR A 114 -33.54 51.44 26.15
N GLY A 115 -32.92 51.58 24.97
CA GLY A 115 -31.46 51.49 24.82
C GLY A 115 -30.90 50.06 24.84
N ASN A 116 -31.71 49.07 24.44
CA ASN A 116 -31.31 47.67 24.35
C ASN A 116 -30.22 47.44 23.28
N LEU A 117 -29.25 46.58 23.59
CA LEU A 117 -28.18 46.22 22.65
C LEU A 117 -28.64 45.03 21.80
N LEU A 118 -28.65 45.20 20.48
CA LEU A 118 -28.86 44.13 19.52
C LEU A 118 -27.52 43.80 18.87
N THR A 119 -27.07 42.56 19.00
CA THR A 119 -25.83 42.10 18.38
C THR A 119 -26.18 41.34 17.11
N VAL A 120 -25.70 41.84 15.97
CA VAL A 120 -25.79 41.15 14.68
C VAL A 120 -24.38 40.77 14.27
N ARG A 121 -24.08 39.47 14.22
CA ARG A 121 -22.78 38.94 13.82
C ARG A 121 -22.91 38.22 12.49
N ALA A 122 -22.24 38.70 11.46
CA ALA A 122 -22.03 37.94 10.24
C ALA A 122 -21.15 36.72 10.57
N VAL A 123 -21.64 35.53 10.24
CA VAL A 123 -20.88 34.28 10.31
C VAL A 123 -20.77 33.80 8.87
N GLY A 124 -19.83 34.40 8.13
CA GLY A 124 -19.55 33.91 6.79
C GLY A 124 -18.89 32.53 6.88
N PRO A 125 -19.19 31.58 5.98
CA PRO A 125 -18.11 30.72 5.53
C PRO A 125 -17.08 31.69 4.94
N ALA A 126 -15.85 31.69 5.47
CA ALA A 126 -14.76 32.27 4.73
C ALA A 126 -14.74 31.50 3.42
N THR A 127 -15.31 32.07 2.35
CA THR A 127 -15.19 31.46 1.04
C THR A 127 -13.70 31.60 0.74
N PRO A 128 -12.96 30.48 0.63
CA PRO A 128 -11.61 30.52 0.14
C PRO A 128 -11.65 31.26 -1.21
N PRO A 129 -10.61 32.04 -1.56
CA PRO A 129 -10.50 32.55 -2.92
C PRO A 129 -10.72 31.37 -3.87
N THR A 130 -11.58 31.54 -4.87
CA THR A 130 -11.68 30.61 -5.99
C THR A 130 -10.27 30.40 -6.51
N LEU A 131 -9.76 29.18 -6.34
CA LEU A 131 -8.45 28.78 -6.81
C LEU A 131 -8.39 29.11 -8.30
N PRO A 132 -7.33 29.75 -8.81
CA PRO A 132 -7.13 29.79 -10.26
C PRO A 132 -7.06 28.34 -10.76
N ASP A 133 -7.97 27.98 -11.66
CA ASP A 133 -8.29 26.61 -12.12
C ASP A 133 -7.15 25.83 -12.82
N SER A 134 -5.89 26.23 -12.70
CA SER A 134 -4.78 25.39 -13.15
C SER A 134 -3.47 25.79 -12.48
N ILE A 135 -2.99 24.95 -11.58
CA ILE A 135 -1.56 24.89 -11.30
C ILE A 135 -0.95 24.28 -12.56
N GLU A 136 -0.18 25.06 -13.34
CA GLU A 136 0.50 24.49 -14.50
C GLU A 136 1.56 23.51 -14.01
N ALA A 137 1.36 22.21 -14.21
CA ALA A 137 2.44 21.24 -14.04
C ALA A 137 3.50 21.46 -15.12
N SER A 138 4.76 21.14 -14.79
CA SER A 138 5.83 21.19 -15.80
C SER A 138 5.48 20.25 -16.96
N PRO A 139 5.63 20.67 -18.24
CA PRO A 139 5.50 19.77 -19.39
C PRO A 139 6.71 18.82 -19.50
N GLY A 140 7.65 18.90 -18.56
CA GLY A 140 8.88 18.13 -18.51
C GLY A 140 8.66 16.64 -18.25
N VAL A 141 9.24 15.78 -19.08
CA VAL A 141 9.28 14.33 -18.86
C VAL A 141 10.71 13.90 -18.53
N VAL A 142 10.91 13.28 -17.36
CA VAL A 142 12.21 12.77 -16.91
C VAL A 142 12.36 11.30 -17.25
N THR A 143 13.49 10.97 -17.86
CA THR A 143 14.01 9.60 -17.99
C THR A 143 15.23 9.43 -17.10
N VAL A 144 15.31 8.34 -16.35
CA VAL A 144 16.46 8.03 -15.48
C VAL A 144 17.41 7.08 -16.20
N LEU A 145 18.69 7.42 -16.22
CA LEU A 145 19.77 6.65 -16.83
C LEU A 145 20.79 6.22 -15.77
N GLY A 146 21.45 5.10 -16.03
CA GLY A 146 22.48 4.51 -15.17
C GLY A 146 21.96 3.49 -14.15
N VAL A 147 20.68 3.62 -13.77
CA VAL A 147 19.96 2.65 -12.93
C VAL A 147 18.69 2.17 -13.63
N ASP A 148 18.19 1.00 -13.23
CA ASP A 148 17.03 0.35 -13.81
C ASP A 148 16.26 -0.41 -12.72
N GLU A 149 14.95 -0.18 -12.62
CA GLU A 149 14.07 -0.85 -11.65
C GLU A 149 13.91 -2.34 -11.94
N THR A 150 14.19 -2.77 -13.18
CA THR A 150 14.04 -4.16 -13.61
C THR A 150 15.37 -4.91 -13.67
N LYS A 151 16.46 -4.35 -13.15
CA LYS A 151 17.79 -4.98 -13.18
C LYS A 151 18.53 -4.86 -11.85
N PHE A 152 19.56 -5.68 -11.70
CA PHE A 152 20.51 -5.58 -10.60
C PHE A 152 21.48 -4.42 -10.83
N ASN A 153 21.43 -3.43 -9.95
CA ASN A 153 22.22 -2.20 -10.04
C ASN A 153 23.53 -2.33 -9.26
N PRO A 154 24.65 -1.75 -9.72
CA PRO A 154 25.87 -1.71 -8.92
C PRO A 154 25.66 -0.87 -7.66
N ALA A 155 26.36 -1.22 -6.57
CA ALA A 155 26.30 -0.47 -5.31
C ALA A 155 26.78 0.99 -5.44
N GLU A 156 27.73 1.26 -6.35
CA GLU A 156 28.17 2.60 -6.71
C GLU A 156 27.84 2.86 -8.17
N VAL A 157 26.99 3.85 -8.44
CA VAL A 157 26.45 4.09 -9.79
C VAL A 157 26.35 5.58 -10.08
N GLN A 158 26.63 5.97 -11.32
CA GLN A 158 26.32 7.32 -11.78
C GLN A 158 24.90 7.35 -12.32
N VAL A 159 24.03 8.15 -11.70
CA VAL A 159 22.67 8.39 -12.18
C VAL A 159 22.63 9.67 -12.99
N THR A 160 21.86 9.66 -14.08
CA THR A 160 21.52 10.85 -14.84
C THR A 160 20.02 10.96 -15.02
N LEU A 161 19.43 12.06 -14.53
CA LEU A 161 18.08 12.49 -14.85
C LEU A 161 18.14 13.26 -16.16
N ASN A 162 17.48 12.79 -17.21
CA ASN A 162 17.42 13.47 -18.50
C ASN A 162 16.00 13.99 -18.75
N LEU A 163 15.87 15.27 -19.05
CA LEU A 163 14.59 15.97 -19.20
C LEU A 163 14.30 16.28 -20.66
N THR A 164 13.06 16.05 -21.07
CA THR A 164 12.51 16.46 -22.37
C THR A 164 11.27 17.30 -22.17
N GLY A 165 10.91 18.17 -23.11
CA GLY A 165 9.73 19.05 -23.01
C GLY A 165 9.91 20.32 -22.15
N ALA A 166 10.91 20.36 -21.28
CA ALA A 166 11.27 21.51 -20.45
C ALA A 166 12.80 21.61 -20.25
N GLN A 167 13.26 22.55 -19.41
CA GLN A 167 14.65 22.68 -19.00
C GLN A 167 14.72 22.71 -17.47
N PHE A 168 15.69 22.02 -16.86
CA PHE A 168 15.91 22.08 -15.41
C PHE A 168 16.30 23.50 -14.96
N SER A 169 15.97 23.84 -13.71
CA SER A 169 16.60 24.96 -13.01
C SER A 169 18.11 24.74 -12.89
N ASN A 170 18.88 25.82 -13.04
CA ASN A 170 20.34 25.79 -12.86
C ASN A 170 20.75 25.91 -11.37
N ASP A 171 19.80 26.12 -10.45
CA ASP A 171 20.08 26.18 -9.02
C ASP A 171 20.12 24.75 -8.43
N PRO A 172 21.28 24.26 -7.97
CA PRO A 172 21.37 22.91 -7.42
C PRO A 172 20.56 22.72 -6.14
N THR A 173 20.13 23.79 -5.48
CA THR A 173 19.26 23.72 -4.30
C THR A 173 17.79 23.55 -4.68
N ASP A 174 17.43 23.62 -5.97
CA ASP A 174 16.11 23.25 -6.46
C ASP A 174 15.98 21.73 -6.68
N LEU A 175 17.08 20.98 -6.71
CA LEU A 175 17.04 19.53 -6.70
C LEU A 175 17.11 19.00 -5.27
N SER A 176 16.13 18.18 -4.92
CA SER A 176 16.16 17.33 -3.73
C SER A 176 16.10 15.88 -4.16
N THR A 177 17.10 15.11 -3.73
CA THR A 177 17.21 13.69 -4.02
C THR A 177 17.33 12.93 -2.71
N TYR A 178 16.64 11.80 -2.63
CA TYR A 178 16.59 10.96 -1.45
C TYR A 178 16.81 9.51 -1.83
N ILE A 179 17.66 8.82 -1.07
CA ILE A 179 17.87 7.37 -1.17
C ILE A 179 17.53 6.76 0.17
N ASN A 180 16.52 5.89 0.19
CA ASN A 180 16.02 5.29 1.42
C ASN A 180 15.58 6.32 2.48
N GLY A 181 15.08 7.48 2.01
CA GLY A 181 14.72 8.62 2.85
C GLY A 181 15.89 9.50 3.29
N ASP A 182 17.13 9.07 3.05
CA ASP A 182 18.33 9.87 3.33
C ASP A 182 18.57 10.86 2.19
N PHE A 183 18.70 12.15 2.52
CA PHE A 183 18.98 13.21 1.54
C PHE A 183 20.38 13.05 0.91
N VAL A 184 20.48 13.16 -0.41
CA VAL A 184 21.73 13.12 -1.16
C VAL A 184 22.28 14.55 -1.33
N PRO A 185 23.46 14.87 -0.77
CA PRO A 185 24.01 16.22 -0.83
C PRO A 185 24.25 16.74 -2.24
N THR A 186 23.83 17.97 -2.49
CA THR A 186 23.89 18.64 -3.81
C THR A 186 25.30 18.97 -4.31
N LYS A 187 26.32 18.86 -3.46
CA LYS A 187 27.73 19.14 -3.81
C LYS A 187 28.33 18.20 -4.86
N ASN A 188 27.66 17.09 -5.16
CA ASN A 188 28.10 16.08 -6.12
C ASN A 188 27.30 16.12 -7.44
N LEU A 189 26.48 17.16 -7.66
CA LEU A 189 25.64 17.28 -8.84
C LEU A 189 26.36 18.00 -9.97
N SER A 190 26.16 17.52 -11.19
CA SER A 190 26.44 18.25 -12.44
C SER A 190 25.11 18.53 -13.13
N ILE A 191 24.74 19.81 -13.24
CA ILE A 191 23.47 20.26 -13.81
C ILE A 191 23.72 20.93 -15.16
N THR A 192 22.99 20.48 -16.18
CA THR A 192 22.83 21.13 -17.47
C THR A 192 21.35 21.42 -17.69
N PRO A 193 20.96 22.24 -18.70
CA PRO A 193 19.55 22.52 -18.97
C PRO A 193 18.68 21.28 -19.18
N ASN A 194 19.24 20.16 -19.66
CA ASN A 194 18.47 18.96 -19.97
C ASN A 194 18.89 17.74 -19.14
N SER A 195 19.90 17.87 -18.27
CA SER A 195 20.39 16.72 -17.51
C SER A 195 20.91 17.08 -16.12
N ILE A 196 20.66 16.21 -15.15
CA ILE A 196 21.27 16.25 -13.82
C ILE A 196 22.00 14.92 -13.61
N SER A 197 23.31 14.96 -13.40
CA SER A 197 24.12 13.75 -13.15
C SER A 197 24.76 13.78 -11.77
N PHE A 198 24.75 12.65 -11.07
CA PHE A 198 25.37 12.51 -9.75
C PHE A 198 25.72 11.06 -9.41
N GLY A 199 26.69 10.89 -8.51
CA GLY A 199 27.02 9.58 -7.95
C GLY A 199 26.01 9.18 -6.87
N LEU A 200 25.49 7.96 -6.96
CA LEU A 200 24.69 7.31 -5.94
C LEU A 200 25.45 6.15 -5.32
N SER A 201 25.52 6.16 -3.99
CA SER A 201 25.93 5.01 -3.19
C SER A 201 24.66 4.30 -2.71
N LEU A 202 24.30 3.23 -3.42
CA LEU A 202 23.16 2.39 -3.10
C LEU A 202 23.56 1.38 -2.01
N LYS A 203 22.66 1.15 -1.06
CA LYS A 203 22.85 0.15 -0.01
C LYS A 203 22.60 -1.23 -0.60
N GLU A 204 23.39 -2.23 -0.21
CA GLU A 204 23.15 -3.64 -0.55
C GLU A 204 21.66 -4.02 -0.30
N GLY A 205 20.98 -4.53 -1.33
CA GLY A 205 19.54 -4.84 -1.31
C GLY A 205 18.66 -3.72 -1.90
N PHE A 206 17.49 -3.52 -1.29
CA PHE A 206 16.45 -2.58 -1.73
C PHE A 206 16.85 -1.12 -1.47
N ASN A 207 16.60 -0.27 -2.46
CA ASN A 207 16.77 1.17 -2.39
C ASN A 207 15.52 1.87 -2.95
N ASN A 208 15.00 2.85 -2.22
CA ASN A 208 13.98 3.75 -2.74
C ASN A 208 14.61 5.09 -3.12
N PHE A 209 14.67 5.36 -4.42
CA PHE A 209 15.16 6.61 -4.96
C PHE A 209 13.99 7.54 -5.25
N PHE A 210 13.94 8.69 -4.59
CA PHE A 210 12.98 9.75 -4.86
C PHE A 210 13.74 11.01 -5.25
N PHE A 211 13.26 11.74 -6.23
CA PHE A 211 13.73 13.09 -6.51
C PHE A 211 12.56 14.04 -6.73
N HIS A 212 12.81 15.29 -6.38
CA HIS A 212 12.02 16.45 -6.78
C HIS A 212 12.97 17.51 -7.32
N THR A 213 12.59 18.16 -8.40
CA THR A 213 13.25 19.34 -8.93
C THR A 213 12.23 20.29 -9.53
N VAL A 214 12.68 21.42 -10.06
CA VAL A 214 11.81 22.32 -10.83
C VAL A 214 12.42 22.62 -12.18
N ASP A 215 11.57 22.92 -13.15
CA ASP A 215 12.03 23.48 -14.42
C ASP A 215 12.49 24.93 -14.28
N LYS A 216 12.93 25.52 -15.39
CA LYS A 216 13.38 26.91 -15.46
C LYS A 216 12.28 27.93 -15.09
N GLN A 217 11.01 27.54 -15.17
CA GLN A 217 9.85 28.32 -14.79
C GLN A 217 9.51 28.15 -13.30
N GLY A 218 10.16 27.20 -12.61
CA GLY A 218 9.91 26.91 -11.20
C GLY A 218 8.77 25.92 -10.97
N LEU A 219 8.31 25.23 -12.02
CA LEU A 219 7.25 24.21 -11.93
C LEU A 219 7.86 22.86 -11.53
N GLY A 220 7.23 22.17 -10.57
CA GLY A 220 7.68 20.89 -10.03
C GLY A 220 7.83 19.79 -11.06
N ILE A 221 8.86 18.96 -10.86
CA ILE A 221 9.15 17.72 -11.59
C ILE A 221 9.61 16.70 -10.56
N GLU A 222 8.97 15.53 -10.52
CA GLU A 222 9.31 14.51 -9.53
C GLU A 222 9.31 13.08 -10.11
N GLY A 223 9.97 12.17 -9.38
CA GLY A 223 10.04 10.76 -9.73
C GLY A 223 10.41 9.89 -8.53
N THR A 224 9.86 8.68 -8.48
CA THR A 224 10.19 7.64 -7.49
C THR A 224 10.56 6.36 -8.22
N TYR A 225 11.63 5.69 -7.79
CA TYR A 225 12.17 4.46 -8.36
C TYR A 225 12.52 3.47 -7.24
N LYS A 226 12.21 2.19 -7.47
CA LYS A 226 12.61 1.06 -6.63
C LYS A 226 13.81 0.37 -7.26
N LEU A 227 14.97 0.51 -6.63
CA LEU A 227 16.23 0.00 -7.16
C LEU A 227 16.74 -1.12 -6.28
N TRP A 228 17.21 -2.20 -6.89
CA TRP A 228 17.89 -3.28 -6.19
C TRP A 228 19.35 -3.28 -6.57
N SER A 229 20.22 -3.19 -5.57
CA SER A 229 21.67 -3.14 -5.80
C SER A 229 22.44 -4.17 -5.02
N GLY A 230 23.52 -4.67 -5.59
CA GLY A 230 24.40 -5.61 -4.94
C GLY A 230 25.87 -5.41 -5.29
N SER A 231 26.71 -6.01 -4.46
CA SER A 231 28.17 -6.01 -4.61
C SER A 231 28.72 -7.37 -5.05
N GLN A 232 27.89 -8.41 -5.06
CA GLN A 232 28.31 -9.78 -5.35
C GLN A 232 28.21 -10.12 -6.84
N SER A 233 28.87 -11.19 -7.23
CA SER A 233 28.63 -11.85 -8.51
C SER A 233 28.03 -13.23 -8.27
N LEU A 234 27.11 -13.65 -9.14
CA LEU A 234 26.54 -14.99 -9.14
C LEU A 234 27.09 -15.78 -10.31
N VAL A 235 27.73 -16.92 -10.03
CA VAL A 235 28.12 -17.89 -11.05
C VAL A 235 27.02 -18.95 -11.14
N VAL A 236 26.42 -19.10 -12.31
CA VAL A 236 25.41 -20.13 -12.59
C VAL A 236 26.01 -21.19 -13.50
N ASN A 237 25.99 -22.44 -13.07
CA ASN A 237 26.38 -23.59 -13.88
C ASN A 237 25.14 -24.34 -14.36
N ALA A 238 24.95 -24.49 -15.67
CA ALA A 238 23.91 -25.33 -16.23
C ALA A 238 24.48 -26.70 -16.61
N ILE A 239 23.91 -27.76 -16.05
CA ILE A 239 24.31 -29.15 -16.34
C ILE A 239 23.08 -29.97 -16.73
N ASN A 240 23.27 -31.03 -17.52
CA ASN A 240 22.20 -31.97 -17.81
C ASN A 240 22.11 -33.09 -16.73
N GLN A 241 21.21 -34.05 -16.93
CA GLN A 241 21.05 -35.20 -16.03
C GLN A 241 22.31 -36.07 -15.89
N ALA A 242 23.19 -36.07 -16.90
CA ALA A 242 24.47 -36.78 -16.88
C ALA A 242 25.62 -35.97 -16.24
N ASN A 243 25.33 -34.81 -15.64
CA ASN A 243 26.30 -33.84 -15.10
C ASN A 243 27.24 -33.22 -16.15
N ASN A 244 26.91 -33.30 -17.44
CA ASN A 244 27.67 -32.61 -18.47
C ASN A 244 27.24 -31.14 -18.55
N PRO A 245 28.19 -30.20 -18.74
CA PRO A 245 27.86 -28.79 -18.94
C PRO A 245 27.00 -28.60 -20.20
N VAL A 246 25.99 -27.74 -20.09
CA VAL A 246 25.08 -27.40 -21.21
C VAL A 246 25.42 -26.01 -21.71
N ASN A 247 25.93 -25.93 -22.94
CA ASN A 247 26.20 -24.65 -23.63
C ASN A 247 24.91 -24.04 -24.18
N ASP A 248 24.92 -22.72 -24.37
CA ASP A 248 23.82 -21.96 -24.95
C ASP A 248 22.48 -22.06 -24.21
N ALA A 249 22.49 -22.54 -22.95
CA ALA A 249 21.31 -22.51 -22.10
C ALA A 249 20.99 -21.04 -21.75
N SER A 250 19.76 -20.61 -22.03
CA SER A 250 19.23 -19.32 -21.60
C SER A 250 18.97 -19.38 -20.10
N VAL A 251 19.73 -18.59 -19.34
CA VAL A 251 19.64 -18.48 -17.89
C VAL A 251 18.97 -17.17 -17.53
N LYS A 252 17.97 -17.23 -16.64
CA LYS A 252 17.30 -16.07 -16.06
C LYS A 252 17.40 -16.14 -14.54
N VAL A 253 17.98 -15.10 -13.95
CA VAL A 253 18.07 -14.87 -12.51
C VAL A 253 17.01 -13.86 -12.13
N VAL A 254 16.16 -14.21 -11.17
CA VAL A 254 15.08 -13.37 -10.66
C VAL A 254 15.30 -13.12 -9.18
N LEU A 255 15.19 -11.86 -8.76
CA LEU A 255 15.20 -11.54 -7.35
C LEU A 255 13.91 -12.01 -6.69
N SER A 256 14.01 -12.76 -5.60
CA SER A 256 12.83 -13.27 -4.93
C SER A 256 11.89 -12.19 -4.41
N ASP A 257 12.47 -11.11 -3.88
CA ASP A 257 11.70 -10.04 -3.23
C ASP A 257 10.98 -9.12 -4.23
N ASP A 258 11.41 -9.13 -5.49
CA ASP A 258 10.92 -8.24 -6.53
C ASP A 258 11.18 -8.82 -7.93
N GLU A 259 10.21 -9.54 -8.48
CA GLU A 259 10.41 -10.36 -9.67
C GLU A 259 10.55 -9.59 -10.98
N ILE A 260 10.27 -8.29 -10.97
CA ILE A 260 10.59 -7.45 -12.12
C ILE A 260 12.11 -7.29 -12.26
N VAL A 261 12.87 -7.50 -11.18
CA VAL A 261 14.33 -7.42 -11.17
C VAL A 261 14.91 -8.72 -11.71
N VAL A 262 15.40 -8.64 -12.94
CA VAL A 262 15.89 -9.80 -13.68
C VAL A 262 17.29 -9.56 -14.25
N ALA A 263 18.05 -10.65 -14.39
CA ALA A 263 19.20 -10.70 -15.26
C ALA A 263 19.16 -11.95 -16.13
N GLU A 264 19.52 -11.79 -17.40
CA GLU A 264 19.47 -12.84 -18.39
C GLU A 264 20.82 -13.00 -19.08
N GLY A 265 21.18 -14.24 -19.39
CA GLY A 265 22.45 -14.57 -20.02
C GLY A 265 22.41 -15.95 -20.64
N LYS A 266 23.46 -16.31 -21.39
CA LYS A 266 23.62 -17.65 -21.95
C LYS A 266 24.89 -18.30 -21.43
N THR A 267 24.84 -19.60 -21.20
CA THR A 267 26.00 -20.34 -20.74
C THR A 267 27.05 -20.52 -21.82
N VAL A 268 28.31 -20.32 -21.44
CA VAL A 268 29.50 -20.66 -22.22
C VAL A 268 30.31 -21.67 -21.41
N ASN A 269 30.61 -22.83 -21.98
CA ASN A 269 31.17 -24.00 -21.25
C ASN A 269 30.32 -24.40 -20.04
N GLY A 270 29.00 -24.30 -20.16
CA GLY A 270 28.05 -24.61 -19.10
C GLY A 270 27.96 -23.58 -17.98
N SER A 271 28.57 -22.39 -18.09
CA SER A 271 28.56 -21.39 -17.02
C SER A 271 28.24 -19.97 -17.52
N VAL A 272 27.64 -19.14 -16.68
CA VAL A 272 27.40 -17.70 -16.89
C VAL A 272 27.56 -16.95 -15.57
N VAL A 273 28.05 -15.71 -15.63
CA VAL A 273 28.28 -14.87 -14.46
C VAL A 273 27.42 -13.61 -14.52
N PHE A 274 26.71 -13.32 -13.44
CA PHE A 274 25.90 -12.12 -13.28
C PHE A 274 26.49 -11.21 -12.21
N PRO A 275 26.85 -9.95 -12.51
CA PRO A 275 27.38 -9.01 -11.52
C PRO A 275 26.26 -8.33 -10.73
N ASN A 276 26.65 -7.55 -9.72
CA ASN A 276 25.80 -6.64 -8.94
C ASN A 276 24.65 -7.31 -8.18
N ILE A 277 24.82 -8.58 -7.85
CA ILE A 277 23.78 -9.40 -7.23
C ILE A 277 23.71 -9.07 -5.74
N PRO A 278 22.53 -8.73 -5.19
CA PRO A 278 22.37 -8.47 -3.77
C PRO A 278 22.45 -9.78 -2.97
N ASN A 279 22.94 -9.73 -1.73
CA ASN A 279 22.85 -10.84 -0.78
C ASN A 279 21.41 -11.07 -0.30
N ARG A 280 20.58 -11.53 -1.22
CA ARG A 280 19.16 -11.88 -1.08
C ARG A 280 18.93 -13.21 -1.79
N THR A 281 17.78 -13.83 -1.55
CA THR A 281 17.40 -15.06 -2.23
C THR A 281 17.11 -14.77 -3.70
N LEU A 282 17.57 -15.66 -4.56
CA LEU A 282 17.44 -15.57 -6.00
C LEU A 282 16.86 -16.88 -6.49
N ILE A 283 16.00 -16.79 -7.50
CA ILE A 283 15.53 -17.93 -8.25
C ILE A 283 16.24 -17.92 -9.59
N VAL A 284 16.89 -19.02 -9.94
CA VAL A 284 17.61 -19.19 -11.19
C VAL A 284 16.91 -20.24 -12.02
N THR A 285 16.46 -19.84 -13.19
CA THR A 285 15.91 -20.75 -14.20
C THR A 285 16.89 -20.86 -15.35
N ALA A 286 16.98 -22.04 -15.94
CA ALA A 286 17.76 -22.25 -17.15
C ALA A 286 16.95 -23.13 -18.12
N SER A 287 17.05 -22.81 -19.41
CA SER A 287 16.33 -23.55 -20.46
C SER A 287 17.09 -23.57 -21.79
N THR A 288 16.74 -24.52 -22.64
CA THR A 288 17.31 -24.67 -23.98
C THR A 288 16.20 -24.80 -25.03
N SER A 289 16.55 -24.64 -26.32
CA SER A 289 15.60 -24.74 -27.43
C SER A 289 15.04 -26.16 -27.66
N ASP A 290 15.68 -27.17 -27.09
CA ASP A 290 15.25 -28.58 -27.07
C ASP A 290 14.45 -28.95 -25.81
N ASN A 291 13.83 -27.95 -25.15
CA ASN A 291 12.95 -28.12 -23.98
C ASN A 291 13.62 -28.70 -22.73
N LEU A 292 14.96 -28.66 -22.61
CA LEU A 292 15.58 -28.88 -21.31
C LEU A 292 15.26 -27.68 -20.41
N PHE A 293 14.89 -27.95 -19.16
CA PHE A 293 14.51 -26.92 -18.19
C PHE A 293 14.98 -27.31 -16.79
N GLY A 294 15.32 -26.33 -15.98
CA GLY A 294 15.65 -26.53 -14.58
C GLY A 294 15.52 -25.23 -13.78
N VAL A 295 15.33 -25.40 -12.48
CA VAL A 295 15.23 -24.32 -11.49
C VAL A 295 16.20 -24.61 -10.35
N ALA A 296 16.73 -23.57 -9.74
CA ALA A 296 17.43 -23.65 -8.46
C ALA A 296 17.28 -22.34 -7.69
N GLY A 297 17.11 -22.42 -6.37
CA GLY A 297 17.26 -21.28 -5.46
C GLY A 297 18.69 -21.12 -4.97
N THR A 298 19.11 -19.88 -4.74
CA THR A 298 20.41 -19.54 -4.13
C THR A 298 20.34 -18.19 -3.42
N VAL A 299 21.44 -17.75 -2.83
CA VAL A 299 21.63 -16.39 -2.32
C VAL A 299 22.76 -15.67 -3.07
N GLY A 300 22.73 -14.34 -3.10
CA GLY A 300 23.79 -13.56 -3.74
C GLY A 300 25.20 -13.91 -3.25
N GLY A 301 26.13 -14.08 -4.18
CA GLY A 301 27.53 -14.47 -3.90
C GLY A 301 27.78 -15.97 -3.77
N ALA A 302 26.73 -16.80 -3.63
CA ALA A 302 26.86 -18.25 -3.67
C ALA A 302 26.70 -18.77 -5.10
N GLY A 303 27.72 -19.45 -5.64
CA GLY A 303 27.58 -20.14 -6.93
C GLY A 303 26.45 -21.17 -6.90
N VAL A 304 25.75 -21.35 -8.01
CA VAL A 304 24.59 -22.24 -8.10
C VAL A 304 24.67 -23.14 -9.33
N THR A 305 24.20 -24.37 -9.20
CA THR A 305 24.12 -25.33 -10.30
C THR A 305 22.67 -25.63 -10.62
N VAL A 306 22.24 -25.33 -11.85
CA VAL A 306 20.90 -25.65 -12.36
C VAL A 306 20.98 -26.92 -13.19
N ARG A 307 20.25 -27.96 -12.75
CA ARG A 307 20.16 -29.23 -13.46
C ARG A 307 18.98 -29.20 -14.43
N LEU A 308 19.29 -29.28 -15.72
CA LEU A 308 18.31 -29.30 -16.80
C LEU A 308 17.79 -30.72 -17.06
N THR A 309 16.47 -30.88 -17.06
CA THR A 309 15.78 -32.14 -17.33
C THR A 309 15.00 -32.06 -18.64
N PRO A 310 14.97 -33.13 -19.47
CA PRO A 310 14.10 -33.20 -20.64
C PRO A 310 12.65 -33.48 -20.23
N ILE A 311 11.73 -33.31 -21.17
CA ILE A 311 10.38 -33.89 -21.07
C ILE A 311 10.53 -35.42 -20.99
N LYS A 312 9.98 -36.03 -19.93
CA LYS A 312 10.04 -37.48 -19.71
C LYS A 312 9.04 -38.23 -20.60
N THR A 313 9.18 -39.54 -20.69
CA THR A 313 8.19 -40.38 -21.40
C THR A 313 6.81 -40.29 -20.71
N PRO A 314 5.71 -40.13 -21.46
CA PRO A 314 4.37 -40.10 -20.89
C PRO A 314 4.02 -41.36 -20.10
N ASN A 315 3.41 -41.20 -18.93
CA ASN A 315 2.81 -42.28 -18.17
C ASN A 315 1.29 -42.35 -18.45
N PRO A 316 0.75 -43.53 -18.82
CA PRO A 316 -0.65 -43.67 -19.22
C PRO A 316 -1.66 -43.63 -18.05
N ILE A 317 -1.21 -43.71 -16.79
CA ILE A 317 -2.10 -43.67 -15.63
C ILE A 317 -2.66 -42.24 -15.47
N ASN A 318 -3.97 -42.09 -15.67
CA ASN A 318 -4.66 -40.83 -15.38
C ASN A 318 -4.92 -40.73 -13.88
N ASN A 319 -4.11 -39.95 -13.18
CA ASN A 319 -4.19 -39.72 -11.74
C ASN A 319 -3.90 -38.24 -11.45
N ASN A 320 -4.65 -37.39 -12.13
CA ASN A 320 -4.50 -35.94 -12.03
C ASN A 320 -5.35 -35.31 -10.90
N ASP A 321 -6.15 -36.13 -10.20
CA ASP A 321 -6.98 -35.79 -9.03
C ASP A 321 -6.52 -36.54 -7.76
N PHE A 322 -5.37 -37.22 -7.85
CA PHE A 322 -4.75 -38.01 -6.78
C PHE A 322 -5.62 -39.10 -6.15
N SER A 323 -6.73 -39.48 -6.79
CA SER A 323 -7.62 -40.56 -6.34
C SER A 323 -6.93 -41.93 -6.33
N LEU A 324 -5.84 -42.10 -7.09
CA LEU A 324 -4.99 -43.30 -7.12
C LEU A 324 -3.68 -43.13 -6.33
N GLY A 325 -3.63 -42.14 -5.43
CA GLY A 325 -2.44 -41.80 -4.65
C GLY A 325 -1.34 -41.16 -5.50
N THR A 326 -0.12 -41.71 -5.50
CA THR A 326 1.02 -41.19 -6.30
C THR A 326 1.23 -41.94 -7.62
N GLN A 327 0.34 -42.85 -8.00
CA GLN A 327 0.50 -43.60 -9.25
C GLN A 327 0.55 -42.66 -10.46
N GLY A 328 1.48 -42.91 -11.39
CA GLY A 328 1.68 -42.08 -12.59
C GLY A 328 2.53 -40.82 -12.39
N TRP A 329 2.83 -40.46 -11.14
CA TRP A 329 3.77 -39.39 -10.77
C TRP A 329 5.16 -39.95 -10.49
N ASP A 330 6.19 -39.23 -10.89
CA ASP A 330 7.57 -39.49 -10.49
C ASP A 330 7.88 -38.63 -9.27
N ILE A 331 7.95 -39.27 -8.11
CA ILE A 331 8.19 -38.62 -6.81
C ILE A 331 9.67 -38.66 -6.40
N GLY A 332 10.54 -39.34 -7.15
CA GLY A 332 11.95 -39.50 -6.79
C GLY A 332 12.16 -39.91 -5.32
N THR A 333 12.87 -39.06 -4.58
CA THR A 333 13.08 -39.18 -3.12
C THR A 333 12.23 -38.21 -2.30
N ALA A 334 11.34 -37.45 -2.95
CA ALA A 334 10.55 -36.43 -2.27
C ALA A 334 9.59 -37.06 -1.26
N PRO A 335 9.48 -36.49 -0.05
CA PRO A 335 8.53 -36.94 0.95
C PRO A 335 7.12 -36.48 0.53
N VAL A 336 6.32 -37.42 0.03
CA VAL A 336 4.96 -37.17 -0.47
C VAL A 336 3.92 -37.82 0.43
N THR A 337 2.85 -37.06 0.71
CA THR A 337 1.66 -37.56 1.40
C THR A 337 0.40 -37.17 0.63
N ILE A 338 -0.57 -38.07 0.59
CA ILE A 338 -1.89 -37.80 0.03
C ILE A 338 -2.81 -37.41 1.18
N ILE A 339 -3.43 -36.25 1.07
CA ILE A 339 -4.29 -35.69 2.10
C ILE A 339 -5.69 -35.43 1.56
N PRO A 340 -6.74 -35.50 2.39
CA PRO A 340 -8.05 -35.03 1.99
C PRO A 340 -7.98 -33.55 1.60
N HIS A 341 -8.66 -33.19 0.53
CA HIS A 341 -8.79 -31.79 0.13
C HIS A 341 -9.40 -30.95 1.28
N GLN A 342 -8.77 -29.83 1.61
CA GLN A 342 -9.23 -28.91 2.66
C GLN A 342 -9.32 -27.48 2.14
N GLU A 343 -10.54 -27.01 1.93
CA GLU A 343 -10.84 -25.60 1.73
C GLU A 343 -11.86 -25.15 2.76
N ALA A 344 -11.53 -24.11 3.53
CA ALA A 344 -12.43 -23.55 4.56
C ALA A 344 -13.79 -23.08 3.99
N ASN A 345 -13.89 -22.95 2.66
CA ASN A 345 -15.10 -22.56 1.93
C ASN A 345 -15.62 -23.65 0.96
N ALA A 346 -15.29 -24.93 1.15
CA ALA A 346 -15.66 -26.04 0.27
C ALA A 346 -17.18 -26.28 0.08
N GLN A 347 -18.06 -25.44 0.64
CA GLN A 347 -19.52 -25.56 0.49
C GLN A 347 -20.04 -25.40 -0.96
N GLN A 348 -19.20 -25.10 -1.96
CA GLN A 348 -19.63 -24.92 -3.35
C GLN A 348 -19.14 -25.95 -4.36
N PHE A 349 -18.24 -26.87 -4.02
CA PHE A 349 -17.79 -27.91 -4.95
C PHE A 349 -18.26 -29.29 -4.48
N SER A 350 -19.49 -29.66 -4.84
CA SER A 350 -20.02 -31.02 -4.64
C SER A 350 -19.40 -31.98 -5.66
N ILE A 351 -18.13 -32.32 -5.48
CA ILE A 351 -17.51 -33.41 -6.23
C ILE A 351 -17.81 -34.70 -5.46
N THR A 352 -18.58 -35.61 -6.06
CA THR A 352 -18.94 -36.92 -5.50
C THR A 352 -17.77 -37.93 -5.46
N ALA A 353 -16.59 -37.56 -5.94
CA ALA A 353 -15.35 -38.30 -5.79
C ALA A 353 -14.55 -37.76 -4.59
N SER A 354 -13.78 -38.63 -3.91
CA SER A 354 -12.87 -38.17 -2.86
C SER A 354 -11.79 -37.29 -3.49
N ASN A 355 -11.98 -35.98 -3.54
CA ASN A 355 -10.92 -35.06 -3.95
C ASN A 355 -9.76 -35.20 -2.95
N GLN A 356 -8.58 -35.54 -3.45
CA GLN A 356 -7.37 -35.69 -2.64
C GLN A 356 -6.34 -34.71 -3.17
N ASP A 357 -5.52 -34.17 -2.27
CA ASP A 357 -4.40 -33.33 -2.65
C ASP A 357 -3.08 -34.08 -2.42
N MET A 358 -2.08 -33.79 -3.25
CA MET A 358 -0.72 -34.26 -3.05
C MET A 358 0.11 -33.19 -2.34
N LYS A 359 0.53 -33.48 -1.11
CA LYS A 359 1.45 -32.63 -0.34
C LYS A 359 2.88 -33.14 -0.47
N VAL A 360 3.74 -32.30 -1.03
CA VAL A 360 5.19 -32.50 -1.13
C VAL A 360 5.85 -31.66 -0.02
N SER A 361 6.59 -32.30 0.87
CA SER A 361 7.31 -31.67 1.98
C SER A 361 8.78 -31.45 1.64
N THR A 362 9.47 -30.54 2.32
CA THR A 362 10.92 -30.41 2.24
C THR A 362 11.65 -31.47 3.08
N ALA A 363 11.09 -31.81 4.25
CA ALA A 363 11.64 -32.72 5.24
C ALA A 363 13.14 -32.51 5.56
N GLY A 364 13.57 -31.24 5.58
CA GLY A 364 14.94 -30.82 5.79
C GLY A 364 15.34 -29.70 4.83
N GLU A 365 16.62 -29.33 4.86
CA GLU A 365 17.17 -28.31 3.96
C GLU A 365 17.29 -28.83 2.52
N GLY A 366 16.99 -27.96 1.55
CA GLY A 366 17.18 -28.22 0.12
C GLY A 366 15.90 -28.57 -0.63
N PRO A 367 16.00 -28.68 -1.97
CA PRO A 367 14.85 -28.88 -2.83
C PRO A 367 14.34 -30.33 -2.85
N GLN A 368 13.02 -30.48 -2.87
CA GLN A 368 12.29 -31.71 -3.14
C GLN A 368 11.40 -31.51 -4.35
N ASN A 369 11.37 -32.48 -5.27
CA ASN A 369 10.62 -32.35 -6.51
C ASN A 369 9.76 -33.58 -6.84
N VAL A 370 8.66 -33.31 -7.54
CA VAL A 370 7.79 -34.32 -8.14
C VAL A 370 7.48 -33.92 -9.57
N SER A 371 7.19 -34.88 -10.44
CA SER A 371 6.87 -34.58 -11.84
C SER A 371 5.83 -35.52 -12.44
N ARG A 372 5.11 -35.04 -13.45
CA ARG A 372 4.08 -35.78 -14.20
C ARG A 372 4.25 -35.54 -15.69
N THR A 373 4.23 -36.60 -16.51
CA THR A 373 4.22 -36.46 -17.98
C THR A 373 3.09 -37.25 -18.62
N PHE A 374 2.25 -36.61 -19.42
CA PHE A 374 1.08 -37.26 -20.03
C PHE A 374 0.78 -36.71 -21.42
N ILE A 375 -0.14 -37.36 -22.12
CA ILE A 375 -0.65 -36.90 -23.42
C ILE A 375 -2.01 -36.25 -23.19
N THR A 376 -2.19 -35.03 -23.67
CA THR A 376 -3.49 -34.34 -23.60
C THR A 376 -4.49 -34.92 -24.59
N LYS A 377 -5.76 -34.86 -24.23
CA LYS A 377 -6.91 -35.21 -25.07
C LYS A 377 -7.01 -34.24 -26.26
N LYS A 378 -7.58 -34.72 -27.36
CA LYS A 378 -7.93 -33.86 -28.49
C LYS A 378 -8.95 -32.81 -28.04
N GLY A 379 -8.76 -31.57 -28.49
CA GLY A 379 -9.55 -30.40 -28.13
C GLY A 379 -9.09 -29.68 -26.86
N THR A 380 -8.15 -30.24 -26.09
CA THR A 380 -7.56 -29.52 -24.95
C THR A 380 -6.83 -28.29 -25.46
N LYS A 381 -7.21 -27.11 -24.96
CA LYS A 381 -6.57 -25.82 -25.30
C LYS A 381 -5.54 -25.41 -24.26
N ASN A 382 -5.74 -25.81 -23.01
CA ASN A 382 -4.89 -25.40 -21.90
C ASN A 382 -4.72 -26.55 -20.89
N VAL A 383 -3.55 -26.66 -20.27
CA VAL A 383 -3.33 -27.50 -19.08
C VAL A 383 -3.09 -26.60 -17.88
N THR A 384 -3.88 -26.81 -16.83
CA THR A 384 -3.81 -26.04 -15.59
C THR A 384 -3.34 -26.92 -14.43
N VAL A 385 -2.42 -26.40 -13.62
CA VAL A 385 -2.04 -26.98 -12.33
C VAL A 385 -2.54 -26.06 -11.23
N ARG A 386 -3.35 -26.58 -10.31
CA ARG A 386 -3.81 -25.86 -9.12
C ARG A 386 -3.00 -26.28 -7.91
N TYR A 387 -2.46 -25.30 -7.20
CA TYR A 387 -1.51 -25.57 -6.10
C TYR A 387 -1.55 -24.50 -5.01
N GLN A 388 -0.95 -24.80 -3.87
CA GLN A 388 -0.81 -23.92 -2.71
C GLN A 388 0.59 -24.09 -2.11
N PHE A 389 1.20 -22.98 -1.69
CA PHE A 389 2.45 -23.00 -0.92
C PHE A 389 2.16 -22.84 0.57
N ILE A 390 2.83 -23.61 1.40
CA ILE A 390 2.68 -23.58 2.86
C ILE A 390 4.05 -23.58 3.49
N THR A 391 4.34 -22.67 4.41
CA THR A 391 5.60 -22.67 5.16
C THR A 391 5.37 -22.45 6.64
N SER A 392 6.06 -23.25 7.47
CA SER A 392 6.01 -23.11 8.93
C SER A 392 6.83 -21.89 9.42
N GLU A 393 7.60 -21.25 8.55
CA GLU A 393 8.42 -20.08 8.83
C GLU A 393 7.60 -18.82 9.11
N VAL A 394 6.47 -18.64 8.43
CA VAL A 394 5.58 -17.47 8.63
C VAL A 394 5.00 -17.47 10.06
N PRO A 395 4.32 -18.54 10.52
CA PRO A 395 3.91 -18.63 11.94
C PRO A 395 5.08 -18.58 12.91
N GLY A 396 6.26 -19.05 12.48
CA GLY A 396 7.52 -18.99 13.23
C GLY A 396 8.09 -17.57 13.40
N GLY A 397 7.61 -16.60 12.61
CA GLY A 397 8.06 -15.21 12.64
C GLY A 397 9.35 -14.95 11.85
N TYR A 398 9.64 -15.77 10.85
CA TYR A 398 10.84 -15.67 10.00
C TYR A 398 10.60 -14.93 8.68
N PHE A 399 9.36 -14.49 8.40
CA PHE A 399 9.09 -13.60 7.28
C PHE A 399 9.98 -12.35 7.32
N GLY A 400 10.62 -12.04 6.20
CA GLY A 400 11.58 -10.94 6.03
C GLY A 400 13.01 -11.26 6.48
N SER A 401 13.28 -12.48 6.95
CA SER A 401 14.64 -12.95 7.28
C SER A 401 15.35 -13.57 6.07
N GLN A 402 16.60 -14.03 6.26
CA GLN A 402 17.33 -14.77 5.24
C GLN A 402 16.82 -16.21 5.02
N TYR A 403 16.05 -16.75 5.97
CA TYR A 403 15.33 -18.01 5.79
C TYR A 403 14.11 -17.68 4.95
N ASN A 404 14.13 -18.14 3.71
CA ASN A 404 13.26 -17.67 2.66
C ASN A 404 12.98 -18.82 1.71
N ASP A 405 12.20 -19.75 2.23
CA ASP A 405 11.74 -20.93 1.52
C ASP A 405 11.10 -20.56 0.19
N TYR A 406 11.24 -21.45 -0.80
CA TYR A 406 10.72 -21.21 -2.14
C TYR A 406 10.04 -22.43 -2.72
N TYR A 407 9.26 -22.18 -3.75
CA TYR A 407 8.67 -23.22 -4.59
C TYR A 407 8.82 -22.87 -6.07
N SER A 408 8.64 -23.88 -6.91
CA SER A 408 8.55 -23.73 -8.36
C SER A 408 7.50 -24.70 -8.92
N ILE A 409 6.57 -24.18 -9.72
CA ILE A 409 5.70 -24.99 -10.59
C ILE A 409 6.05 -24.64 -12.03
N ALA A 410 6.28 -25.65 -12.87
CA ALA A 410 6.49 -25.47 -14.31
C ALA A 410 5.65 -26.47 -15.10
N ILE A 411 5.12 -26.01 -16.25
CA ILE A 411 4.38 -26.81 -17.22
C ILE A 411 5.05 -26.60 -18.58
N ARG A 412 5.39 -27.69 -19.26
CA ARG A 412 6.09 -27.71 -20.54
C ARG A 412 5.31 -28.53 -21.56
N SER A 413 5.31 -28.09 -22.81
CA SER A 413 4.67 -28.77 -23.95
C SER A 413 5.70 -29.12 -25.02
N GLU A 414 5.64 -30.34 -25.53
CA GLU A 414 6.54 -30.81 -26.59
C GLU A 414 6.20 -30.17 -27.95
N LYS A 415 4.94 -30.27 -28.40
CA LYS A 415 4.53 -29.79 -29.73
C LYS A 415 4.33 -28.29 -29.78
N GLY A 416 3.71 -27.73 -28.75
CA GLY A 416 3.52 -26.28 -28.61
C GLY A 416 4.83 -25.53 -28.38
N LYS A 417 5.92 -26.24 -27.99
CA LYS A 417 7.21 -25.66 -27.60
C LYS A 417 7.05 -24.50 -26.60
N ALA A 418 6.04 -24.63 -25.76
CA ALA A 418 5.64 -23.62 -24.79
C ALA A 418 6.07 -24.09 -23.40
N ASN A 419 6.52 -23.12 -22.59
CA ASN A 419 6.87 -23.32 -21.20
C ASN A 419 6.21 -22.20 -20.39
N GLN A 420 5.53 -22.57 -19.31
CA GLN A 420 5.01 -21.64 -18.32
C GLN A 420 5.50 -22.10 -16.97
N SER A 421 5.97 -21.15 -16.16
CA SER A 421 6.47 -21.48 -14.83
C SER A 421 6.24 -20.33 -13.87
N GLU A 422 5.87 -20.66 -12.64
CA GLU A 422 5.79 -19.72 -11.52
C GLU A 422 6.74 -20.20 -10.43
N GLN A 423 7.61 -19.29 -10.00
CA GLN A 423 8.50 -19.52 -8.87
C GLN A 423 8.39 -18.32 -7.95
N LYS A 424 8.22 -18.60 -6.65
CA LYS A 424 8.09 -17.56 -5.63
C LYS A 424 8.83 -18.01 -4.39
N THR A 425 9.21 -17.05 -3.56
CA THR A 425 9.68 -17.33 -2.21
C THR A 425 8.70 -16.80 -1.17
N MET A 426 8.86 -17.23 0.07
CA MET A 426 8.09 -16.70 1.20
C MET A 426 8.12 -15.16 1.23
N ASN A 427 9.30 -14.55 1.20
CA ASN A 427 9.44 -13.10 1.23
C ASN A 427 8.87 -12.42 -0.02
N GLY A 428 9.08 -13.01 -1.21
CA GLY A 428 8.58 -12.50 -2.49
C GLY A 428 7.07 -12.44 -2.60
N LEU A 429 6.38 -13.36 -1.94
CA LEU A 429 4.92 -13.35 -1.86
C LEU A 429 4.37 -12.21 -1.00
N GLY A 430 5.17 -11.70 -0.05
CA GLY A 430 4.71 -10.75 0.95
C GLY A 430 3.90 -11.42 2.07
N LEU A 431 3.94 -10.86 3.29
CA LEU A 431 3.27 -11.44 4.45
C LEU A 431 1.75 -11.54 4.26
N GLY A 432 1.16 -10.59 3.52
CA GLY A 432 -0.28 -10.57 3.22
C GLY A 432 -0.76 -11.71 2.33
N ALA A 433 0.13 -12.44 1.67
CA ALA A 433 -0.23 -13.62 0.89
C ALA A 433 -0.50 -14.85 1.76
N PHE A 434 -0.11 -14.82 3.03
CA PHE A 434 -0.19 -15.96 3.94
C PHE A 434 -1.29 -15.79 4.99
N GLU A 435 -1.99 -16.87 5.28
CA GLU A 435 -2.74 -16.98 6.52
C GLU A 435 -1.74 -17.20 7.67
N TYR A 436 -1.63 -16.23 8.58
CA TYR A 436 -0.57 -16.22 9.60
C TYR A 436 -0.56 -17.46 10.52
N SER A 437 -1.72 -18.07 10.80
CA SER A 437 -1.86 -19.27 11.65
C SER A 437 -1.31 -20.54 11.00
N SER A 438 -1.54 -20.72 9.70
CA SER A 438 -1.18 -21.93 8.97
C SER A 438 0.10 -21.78 8.16
N GLY A 439 0.47 -20.54 7.80
CA GLY A 439 1.53 -20.26 6.86
C GLY A 439 1.19 -20.62 5.41
N ALA A 440 -0.10 -20.83 5.10
CA ALA A 440 -0.57 -21.22 3.78
C ALA A 440 -0.95 -20.01 2.92
N THR A 441 -0.63 -20.06 1.63
CA THR A 441 -1.15 -19.10 0.64
C THR A 441 -2.59 -19.43 0.24
N ALA A 442 -3.27 -18.55 -0.49
CA ALA A 442 -4.42 -18.99 -1.29
C ALA A 442 -3.99 -20.04 -2.32
N PHE A 443 -4.94 -20.87 -2.78
CA PHE A 443 -4.74 -21.67 -3.98
C PHE A 443 -4.52 -20.77 -5.21
N ARG A 444 -3.57 -21.19 -6.04
CA ARG A 444 -3.12 -20.55 -7.28
C ARG A 444 -3.29 -21.52 -8.43
N GLU A 445 -3.34 -20.98 -9.65
CA GLU A 445 -3.41 -21.76 -10.87
C GLU A 445 -2.33 -21.30 -11.85
N LEU A 446 -1.52 -22.24 -12.34
CA LEU A 446 -0.62 -22.02 -13.46
C LEU A 446 -1.19 -22.72 -14.69
N SER A 447 -1.25 -22.04 -15.83
CA SER A 447 -1.90 -22.53 -17.05
C SER A 447 -0.96 -22.43 -18.25
N LEU A 448 -0.93 -23.46 -19.10
CA LEU A 448 -0.13 -23.53 -20.32
C LEU A 448 -1.03 -23.83 -21.54
N PRO A 449 -1.04 -22.98 -22.58
CA PRO A 449 -1.64 -23.31 -23.86
C PRO A 449 -0.97 -24.53 -24.52
N VAL A 450 -1.76 -25.45 -25.07
CA VAL A 450 -1.27 -26.70 -25.70
C VAL A 450 -1.88 -26.93 -27.07
N SER A 451 -1.32 -27.88 -27.84
CA SER A 451 -1.87 -28.24 -29.14
C SER A 451 -3.25 -28.91 -29.02
N VAL A 452 -4.24 -28.39 -29.75
CA VAL A 452 -5.61 -28.95 -29.82
C VAL A 452 -5.66 -30.35 -30.44
N GLU A 453 -4.64 -30.77 -31.18
CA GLU A 453 -4.52 -32.13 -31.73
C GLU A 453 -3.99 -33.15 -30.70
N GLY A 454 -3.76 -32.73 -29.45
CA GLY A 454 -3.11 -33.51 -28.39
C GLY A 454 -1.61 -33.28 -28.35
N ASP A 455 -1.06 -33.21 -27.14
CA ASP A 455 0.31 -32.78 -26.85
C ASP A 455 0.94 -33.62 -25.73
N VAL A 456 2.26 -33.73 -25.70
CA VAL A 456 2.98 -34.29 -24.56
C VAL A 456 3.28 -33.15 -23.59
N VAL A 457 2.68 -33.23 -22.40
CA VAL A 457 2.80 -32.21 -21.36
C VAL A 457 3.58 -32.78 -20.18
N HIS A 458 4.53 -31.99 -19.69
CA HIS A 458 5.36 -32.29 -18.54
C HIS A 458 5.15 -31.22 -17.45
N ILE A 459 4.94 -31.66 -16.22
CA ILE A 459 4.79 -30.81 -15.05
C ILE A 459 5.92 -31.11 -14.08
N ASP A 460 6.59 -30.07 -13.60
CA ASP A 460 7.56 -30.11 -12.51
C ASP A 460 7.02 -29.28 -11.34
N ALA A 461 7.02 -29.85 -10.14
CA ALA A 461 6.72 -29.14 -8.91
C ALA A 461 7.86 -29.33 -7.92
N GLU A 462 8.37 -28.23 -7.37
CA GLU A 462 9.49 -28.21 -6.45
C GLU A 462 9.17 -27.32 -5.24
N VAL A 463 9.65 -27.74 -4.07
CA VAL A 463 9.65 -26.94 -2.85
C VAL A 463 10.98 -27.10 -2.15
N ALA A 464 11.50 -26.04 -1.55
CA ALA A 464 12.79 -26.07 -0.87
C ALA A 464 12.78 -25.23 0.40
N ASN A 465 13.35 -25.79 1.47
CA ASN A 465 13.72 -25.02 2.65
C ASN A 465 15.10 -24.39 2.43
N VAL A 466 15.26 -23.13 2.81
CA VAL A 466 16.52 -22.38 2.66
C VAL A 466 17.20 -22.14 4.01
N ALA A 467 18.41 -22.67 4.15
CA ALA A 467 19.44 -22.33 5.14
C ALA A 467 19.33 -22.87 6.58
N ASP A 468 18.22 -23.48 7.03
CA ASP A 468 18.20 -24.07 8.38
C ASP A 468 17.52 -25.45 8.54
N GLY A 469 16.68 -25.87 7.59
CA GLY A 469 15.93 -27.13 7.68
C GLY A 469 15.09 -27.29 8.96
N LEU A 470 14.90 -26.23 9.73
CA LEU A 470 14.27 -26.25 11.05
C LEU A 470 12.73 -26.22 10.92
N TYR A 471 12.24 -25.50 9.92
CA TYR A 471 10.83 -25.35 9.62
C TYR A 471 10.51 -26.03 8.30
N ASP A 472 9.48 -26.87 8.27
CA ASP A 472 9.11 -27.53 7.03
C ASP A 472 8.29 -26.59 6.14
N SER A 473 8.54 -26.68 4.85
CA SER A 473 7.77 -26.07 3.77
C SER A 473 7.14 -27.13 2.90
N TYR A 474 6.01 -26.77 2.28
CA TYR A 474 5.20 -27.67 1.49
C TYR A 474 4.70 -26.98 0.23
N ILE A 475 4.60 -27.78 -0.83
CA ILE A 475 3.68 -27.48 -1.91
C ILE A 475 2.57 -28.53 -1.92
N VAL A 476 1.33 -28.05 -1.94
CA VAL A 476 0.13 -28.88 -2.04
C VAL A 476 -0.40 -28.70 -3.46
N ILE A 477 -0.49 -29.79 -4.21
CA ILE A 477 -1.08 -29.82 -5.55
C ILE A 477 -2.47 -30.42 -5.41
N ASP A 478 -3.49 -29.68 -5.81
CA ASP A 478 -4.90 -30.11 -5.76
C ASP A 478 -5.23 -30.94 -7.00
N PHE A 479 -5.02 -30.37 -8.20
CA PHE A 479 -5.25 -31.12 -9.43
C PHE A 479 -4.40 -30.64 -10.63
N VAL A 480 -4.39 -31.49 -11.66
CA VAL A 480 -3.95 -31.16 -13.02
C VAL A 480 -5.13 -31.30 -14.00
N GLU A 481 -5.59 -30.19 -14.56
CA GLU A 481 -6.78 -30.18 -15.40
C GLU A 481 -6.46 -29.88 -16.86
N GLU A 482 -7.13 -30.59 -17.76
CA GLU A 482 -7.16 -30.29 -19.19
C GLU A 482 -8.40 -29.44 -19.50
N ARG A 483 -8.21 -28.19 -19.89
CA ARG A 483 -9.29 -27.23 -20.16
C ARG A 483 -9.48 -27.00 -21.65
N GLN A 484 -10.74 -26.96 -22.07
CA GLN A 484 -11.15 -26.53 -23.41
C GLN A 484 -11.53 -25.05 -23.45
N VAL A 485 -11.79 -24.44 -22.28
CA VAL A 485 -12.11 -23.02 -22.12
C VAL A 485 -10.92 -22.30 -21.49
N THR A 486 -10.55 -21.13 -22.00
CA THR A 486 -9.43 -20.35 -21.47
C THR A 486 -9.62 -18.85 -21.69
N ILE A 487 -8.98 -18.02 -20.86
CA ILE A 487 -8.98 -16.55 -20.98
C ILE A 487 -7.63 -16.15 -21.56
N THR A 488 -7.57 -15.83 -22.85
CA THR A 488 -6.31 -15.55 -23.56
C THR A 488 -5.91 -14.08 -23.57
N LYS A 489 -6.85 -13.17 -23.30
CA LYS A 489 -6.58 -11.74 -23.14
C LYS A 489 -7.33 -11.18 -21.94
N LYS A 490 -6.61 -10.42 -21.12
CA LYS A 490 -7.13 -9.77 -19.92
C LYS A 490 -6.42 -8.42 -19.70
N LYS A 491 -7.18 -7.32 -19.65
CA LYS A 491 -6.66 -5.99 -19.33
C LYS A 491 -7.73 -5.22 -18.56
N LEU A 492 -7.43 -4.79 -17.35
CA LEU A 492 -8.29 -3.90 -16.56
C LEU A 492 -7.76 -2.47 -16.64
N ILE A 493 -8.68 -1.52 -16.66
CA ILE A 493 -8.44 -0.10 -16.95
C ILE A 493 -9.28 0.71 -15.96
N ASP A 494 -8.72 1.81 -15.51
CA ASP A 494 -9.37 2.74 -14.58
C ASP A 494 -10.64 3.38 -15.17
N PRO A 495 -11.54 3.94 -14.33
CA PRO A 495 -12.59 4.89 -14.71
C PRO A 495 -12.20 5.95 -15.75
N ASP A 496 -10.95 6.41 -15.76
CA ASP A 496 -10.44 7.39 -16.74
C ASP A 496 -10.28 6.83 -18.18
N ARG A 497 -10.35 5.50 -18.35
CA ARG A 497 -10.27 4.75 -19.62
C ARG A 497 -8.91 4.78 -20.34
N THR A 498 -7.91 5.42 -19.76
CA THR A 498 -6.58 5.62 -20.35
C THR A 498 -5.50 4.80 -19.65
N HIS A 499 -5.57 4.69 -18.32
CA HIS A 499 -4.55 4.01 -17.52
C HIS A 499 -4.95 2.58 -17.18
N THR A 500 -3.96 1.69 -17.16
CA THR A 500 -4.15 0.33 -16.62
C THR A 500 -4.45 0.45 -15.13
N LEU A 501 -5.40 -0.34 -14.64
CA LEU A 501 -5.71 -0.40 -13.21
C LEU A 501 -4.45 -0.78 -12.42
N SER A 502 -4.08 0.01 -11.42
CA SER A 502 -2.87 -0.19 -10.60
C SER A 502 -3.18 -0.29 -9.10
N HIS A 503 -4.24 0.37 -8.65
CA HIS A 503 -4.79 0.24 -7.30
C HIS A 503 -6.27 -0.18 -7.38
N LEU A 504 -6.88 -0.43 -6.22
CA LEU A 504 -8.31 -0.69 -6.14
C LEU A 504 -8.92 0.03 -4.93
N SER A 505 -9.94 0.85 -5.20
CA SER A 505 -10.65 1.69 -4.23
C SER A 505 -12.05 1.14 -3.92
N ILE A 506 -12.18 0.11 -3.09
CA ILE A 506 -13.52 -0.49 -2.79
C ILE A 506 -14.20 0.03 -1.51
N ASP A 507 -13.66 1.05 -0.84
CA ASP A 507 -14.28 1.62 0.37
C ASP A 507 -15.65 2.27 0.06
N ASN A 508 -16.57 2.33 1.03
CA ASN A 508 -17.94 2.83 0.86
C ASN A 508 -17.95 4.27 0.31
N HIS A 509 -18.57 4.54 -0.83
CA HIS A 509 -18.60 5.90 -1.37
C HIS A 509 -19.92 6.21 -2.07
N SER A 510 -20.16 7.48 -2.38
CA SER A 510 -21.33 7.93 -3.14
C SER A 510 -21.07 8.11 -4.63
N TYR A 511 -19.80 8.17 -5.05
CA TYR A 511 -19.44 8.26 -6.48
C TYR A 511 -20.00 7.09 -7.26
N PHE A 512 -20.36 7.32 -8.53
CA PHE A 512 -20.90 6.28 -9.42
C PHE A 512 -21.96 5.39 -8.76
N GLU A 513 -22.88 5.98 -7.98
CA GLU A 513 -23.95 5.26 -7.28
C GLU A 513 -23.44 4.20 -6.28
N GLY A 514 -22.22 4.39 -5.76
CA GLY A 514 -21.56 3.48 -4.84
C GLY A 514 -20.89 2.28 -5.52
N PHE A 515 -20.59 2.37 -6.81
CA PHE A 515 -19.82 1.36 -7.55
C PHE A 515 -18.43 1.86 -7.96
N VAL A 516 -17.48 0.95 -8.06
CA VAL A 516 -16.18 1.17 -8.68
C VAL A 516 -16.28 0.63 -10.11
N PRO A 517 -16.42 1.50 -11.13
CA PRO A 517 -16.44 1.05 -12.51
C PRO A 517 -15.07 0.48 -12.87
N VAL A 518 -15.02 -0.65 -13.57
CA VAL A 518 -13.78 -1.25 -14.06
C VAL A 518 -13.92 -1.45 -15.56
N TYR A 519 -13.09 -0.74 -16.33
CA TYR A 519 -13.04 -0.85 -17.78
C TYR A 519 -12.03 -1.91 -18.20
N GLY A 520 -12.08 -2.35 -19.45
CA GLY A 520 -11.05 -3.26 -19.93
C GLY A 520 -11.31 -3.92 -21.27
N GLN A 521 -10.51 -4.96 -21.52
CA GLN A 521 -10.55 -5.84 -22.68
C GLN A 521 -10.45 -7.30 -22.22
N ILE A 522 -11.24 -8.18 -22.81
CA ILE A 522 -11.28 -9.61 -22.46
C ILE A 522 -11.43 -10.42 -23.75
N THR A 523 -10.67 -11.51 -23.89
CA THR A 523 -10.88 -12.56 -24.90
C THR A 523 -10.98 -13.89 -24.17
N VAL A 524 -12.05 -14.65 -24.47
CA VAL A 524 -12.27 -16.00 -23.96
C VAL A 524 -12.39 -16.94 -25.14
N GLU A 525 -11.70 -18.07 -25.07
CA GLU A 525 -11.73 -19.13 -26.07
C GLU A 525 -12.41 -20.37 -25.50
N GLY A 526 -13.16 -21.09 -26.31
CA GLY A 526 -13.89 -22.31 -25.91
C GLY A 526 -14.37 -23.10 -27.12
N PRO A 527 -14.96 -24.30 -26.93
CA PRO A 527 -15.54 -25.08 -28.03
C PRO A 527 -16.60 -24.28 -28.79
N ALA A 528 -16.65 -24.40 -30.12
CA ALA A 528 -17.48 -23.57 -31.00
C ALA A 528 -18.95 -23.48 -30.56
N GLU A 529 -19.50 -24.57 -30.04
CA GLU A 529 -20.90 -24.69 -29.66
C GLU A 529 -21.16 -24.46 -28.15
N ASP A 530 -20.14 -24.17 -27.36
CA ASP A 530 -20.26 -23.75 -25.97
C ASP A 530 -20.49 -22.22 -25.91
N LYS A 531 -20.92 -21.72 -24.74
CA LYS A 531 -21.11 -20.28 -24.50
C LYS A 531 -20.83 -19.92 -23.04
N ILE A 532 -20.40 -18.68 -22.81
CA ILE A 532 -20.23 -18.16 -21.44
C ILE A 532 -21.60 -17.98 -20.79
N THR A 533 -21.77 -18.50 -19.58
CA THR A 533 -22.98 -18.35 -18.76
C THR A 533 -22.76 -17.40 -17.59
N SER A 534 -21.52 -17.26 -17.14
CA SER A 534 -21.13 -16.34 -16.07
C SER A 534 -19.71 -15.83 -16.29
N LEU A 535 -19.50 -14.53 -16.05
CA LEU A 535 -18.19 -13.90 -15.99
C LEU A 535 -18.17 -12.93 -14.82
N GLN A 536 -17.28 -13.15 -13.87
CA GLN A 536 -17.20 -12.39 -12.62
C GLN A 536 -15.79 -11.89 -12.34
N LEU A 537 -15.68 -10.61 -11.96
CA LEU A 537 -14.49 -10.08 -11.31
C LEU A 537 -14.64 -10.30 -9.81
N GLN A 538 -13.66 -10.96 -9.20
CA GLN A 538 -13.63 -11.33 -7.80
C GLN A 538 -12.47 -10.64 -7.09
N VAL A 539 -12.71 -10.12 -5.89
CA VAL A 539 -11.73 -9.41 -5.06
C VAL A 539 -11.49 -10.21 -3.80
N TYR A 540 -10.23 -10.58 -3.57
CA TYR A 540 -9.82 -11.36 -2.41
C TYR A 540 -8.91 -10.54 -1.50
N GLN A 541 -9.08 -10.72 -0.19
CA GLN A 541 -8.11 -10.34 0.82
C GLN A 541 -7.57 -11.61 1.47
N GLY A 542 -6.29 -11.91 1.23
CA GLY A 542 -5.76 -13.24 1.51
C GLY A 542 -6.55 -14.31 0.73
N GLN A 543 -7.20 -15.23 1.44
CA GLN A 543 -8.02 -16.30 0.86
C GLN A 543 -9.52 -16.00 0.87
N THR A 544 -9.94 -14.89 1.49
CA THR A 544 -11.36 -14.57 1.64
C THR A 544 -11.84 -13.75 0.46
N LEU A 545 -12.88 -14.23 -0.24
CA LEU A 545 -13.62 -13.45 -1.23
C LEU A 545 -14.35 -12.33 -0.49
N ILE A 546 -13.85 -11.10 -0.60
CA ILE A 546 -14.41 -9.94 0.10
C ILE A 546 -15.36 -9.13 -0.78
N ASN A 547 -15.28 -9.26 -2.10
CA ASN A 547 -16.16 -8.58 -3.05
C ASN A 547 -16.21 -9.28 -4.40
N SER A 548 -17.25 -9.04 -5.19
CA SER A 548 -17.33 -9.49 -6.57
C SER A 548 -18.32 -8.67 -7.40
N ALA A 549 -18.16 -8.70 -8.72
CA ALA A 549 -19.10 -8.12 -9.67
C ALA A 549 -19.28 -9.05 -10.88
N ASN A 550 -20.52 -9.20 -11.31
CA ASN A 550 -20.83 -9.82 -12.60
C ASN A 550 -20.45 -8.87 -13.74
N LEU A 551 -20.21 -9.45 -14.91
CA LEU A 551 -20.03 -8.71 -16.15
C LEU A 551 -21.19 -7.73 -16.38
N HIS A 552 -20.87 -6.51 -16.77
CA HIS A 552 -21.85 -5.46 -17.05
C HIS A 552 -22.73 -5.83 -18.25
N GLU A 553 -24.01 -5.48 -18.23
CA GLU A 553 -25.01 -5.87 -19.24
C GLU A 553 -24.59 -5.54 -20.69
N THR A 554 -23.96 -4.38 -20.89
CA THR A 554 -23.47 -3.97 -22.22
C THR A 554 -22.34 -4.86 -22.72
N ALA A 555 -21.52 -5.42 -21.83
CA ALA A 555 -20.47 -6.38 -22.17
C ALA A 555 -21.02 -7.81 -22.30
N GLN A 556 -22.06 -8.18 -21.54
CA GLN A 556 -22.74 -9.48 -21.67
C GLN A 556 -23.29 -9.69 -23.08
N SER A 557 -23.88 -8.67 -23.69
CA SER A 557 -24.42 -8.75 -25.06
C SER A 557 -23.38 -9.15 -26.13
N ILE A 558 -22.09 -8.97 -25.83
CA ILE A 558 -20.96 -9.34 -26.69
C ILE A 558 -20.39 -10.70 -26.28
N LEU A 559 -20.15 -10.92 -24.99
CA LEU A 559 -19.42 -12.10 -24.51
C LEU A 559 -20.29 -13.34 -24.25
N PHE A 560 -21.60 -13.20 -23.99
CA PHE A 560 -22.48 -14.34 -23.69
C PHE A 560 -23.11 -14.94 -24.95
N GLN A 561 -22.38 -14.89 -26.06
CA GLN A 561 -22.71 -15.57 -27.31
C GLN A 561 -22.03 -16.94 -27.34
N THR A 562 -22.45 -17.82 -28.25
CA THR A 562 -21.68 -19.03 -28.57
C THR A 562 -20.31 -18.65 -29.13
N PHE A 563 -19.26 -19.42 -28.83
CA PHE A 563 -17.90 -19.12 -29.30
C PHE A 563 -17.76 -19.13 -30.83
N GLY A 564 -18.63 -19.84 -31.55
CA GLY A 564 -18.67 -19.85 -33.01
C GLY A 564 -17.48 -20.56 -33.65
N GLU A 565 -17.38 -20.52 -34.98
CA GLU A 565 -16.31 -21.22 -35.73
C GLU A 565 -14.89 -20.73 -35.38
N ASP A 566 -14.75 -19.47 -34.96
CA ASP A 566 -13.49 -18.90 -34.49
C ASP A 566 -13.12 -19.36 -33.07
N GLU A 567 -14.01 -20.10 -32.40
CA GLU A 567 -13.82 -20.65 -31.07
C GLU A 567 -13.47 -19.61 -29.99
N LYS A 568 -13.95 -18.37 -30.15
CA LYS A 568 -13.68 -17.25 -29.24
C LYS A 568 -14.77 -16.19 -29.21
N VAL A 569 -14.85 -15.48 -28.09
CA VAL A 569 -15.61 -14.23 -27.92
C VAL A 569 -14.71 -13.16 -27.33
N GLU A 570 -14.84 -11.92 -27.77
CA GLU A 570 -13.91 -10.86 -27.34
C GLU A 570 -14.48 -9.44 -27.28
N ILE A 571 -13.92 -8.66 -26.35
CA ILE A 571 -14.04 -7.21 -26.26
C ILE A 571 -12.63 -6.63 -26.48
N THR A 572 -12.39 -6.06 -27.65
CA THR A 572 -11.07 -5.55 -28.07
C THR A 572 -10.86 -4.06 -27.79
N THR A 573 -11.92 -3.33 -27.46
CA THR A 573 -11.89 -1.89 -27.12
C THR A 573 -12.17 -1.69 -25.63
N ASN A 574 -11.61 -0.64 -25.03
CA ASN A 574 -11.83 -0.32 -23.62
C ASN A 574 -13.31 -0.03 -23.39
N ARG A 575 -13.99 -0.89 -22.64
CA ARG A 575 -15.42 -0.76 -22.30
C ARG A 575 -15.63 -1.07 -20.84
N LEU A 576 -16.74 -0.56 -20.28
CA LEU A 576 -17.14 -0.90 -18.91
C LEU A 576 -17.39 -2.41 -18.84
N LEU A 577 -16.59 -3.11 -18.04
CA LEU A 577 -16.69 -4.56 -17.87
C LEU A 577 -17.40 -4.92 -16.57
N PHE A 578 -17.12 -4.20 -15.48
CA PHE A 578 -17.66 -4.52 -14.16
C PHE A 578 -18.03 -3.24 -13.40
N ASN A 579 -19.07 -3.32 -12.57
CA ASN A 579 -19.36 -2.33 -11.53
C ASN A 579 -19.18 -3.02 -10.19
N LEU A 580 -18.01 -2.87 -9.57
CA LEU A 580 -17.72 -3.46 -8.27
C LEU A 580 -18.46 -2.68 -7.17
N PRO A 581 -19.34 -3.29 -6.38
CA PRO A 581 -20.01 -2.58 -5.30
C PRO A 581 -19.00 -2.07 -4.28
N SER A 582 -19.13 -0.83 -3.82
CA SER A 582 -18.37 -0.36 -2.67
C SER A 582 -18.77 -1.14 -1.40
N ARG A 583 -17.83 -1.30 -0.48
CA ARG A 583 -17.99 -2.06 0.77
C ARG A 583 -17.29 -1.36 1.94
N ALA A 584 -17.56 -1.86 3.15
CA ALA A 584 -16.88 -1.37 4.34
C ALA A 584 -15.35 -1.43 4.17
N PRO A 585 -14.62 -0.45 4.75
CA PRO A 585 -13.19 -0.30 4.54
C PRO A 585 -12.42 -1.54 5.00
N LEU A 586 -11.37 -1.88 4.26
CA LEU A 586 -10.38 -2.87 4.69
C LEU A 586 -9.38 -2.18 5.62
N ASN A 587 -9.40 -2.53 6.91
CA ASN A 587 -8.71 -1.79 7.98
C ASN A 587 -7.16 -1.92 8.01
N ALA A 588 -6.51 -2.46 6.98
CA ALA A 588 -5.06 -2.66 6.98
C ALA A 588 -4.46 -2.20 5.65
N ASP A 589 -3.24 -1.64 5.70
CA ASP A 589 -2.36 -1.46 4.54
C ASP A 589 -2.26 -2.82 3.82
N GLY A 590 -3.08 -2.96 2.80
CA GLY A 590 -3.48 -4.25 2.30
C GLY A 590 -3.34 -4.26 0.80
N GLN A 591 -2.81 -5.38 0.32
CA GLN A 591 -2.96 -5.76 -1.06
C GLN A 591 -4.25 -6.57 -1.19
N VAL A 592 -4.96 -6.38 -2.29
CA VAL A 592 -6.07 -7.24 -2.70
C VAL A 592 -5.70 -7.99 -3.97
N LEU A 593 -6.16 -9.23 -4.09
CA LEU A 593 -5.97 -10.04 -5.28
C LEU A 593 -7.23 -9.96 -6.14
N LEU A 594 -7.06 -9.62 -7.42
CA LEU A 594 -8.15 -9.65 -8.38
C LEU A 594 -8.12 -10.95 -9.18
N LYS A 595 -9.27 -11.63 -9.29
CA LYS A 595 -9.45 -12.82 -10.13
C LYS A 595 -10.61 -12.63 -11.10
N LEU A 596 -10.47 -13.12 -12.32
CA LEU A 596 -11.56 -13.24 -13.28
C LEU A 596 -12.02 -14.69 -13.31
N ARG A 597 -13.32 -14.93 -13.10
CA ARG A 597 -13.93 -16.27 -13.12
C ARG A 597 -14.94 -16.38 -14.25
N VAL A 598 -14.77 -17.38 -15.11
CA VAL A 598 -15.64 -17.76 -16.23
C VAL A 598 -16.33 -19.07 -15.91
N GLU A 599 -17.63 -19.15 -16.18
CA GLU A 599 -18.37 -20.41 -16.32
C GLU A 599 -18.96 -20.48 -17.72
N THR A 600 -19.08 -21.68 -18.26
CA THR A 600 -19.73 -21.94 -19.55
C THR A 600 -20.87 -22.93 -19.39
N GLU A 601 -21.67 -23.09 -20.44
CA GLU A 601 -22.83 -24.00 -20.42
C GLU A 601 -22.41 -25.47 -20.37
N LYS A 602 -21.31 -25.81 -21.04
CA LYS A 602 -20.85 -27.20 -21.14
C LYS A 602 -19.74 -27.58 -20.16
N SER A 603 -19.00 -26.63 -19.62
CA SER A 603 -17.96 -26.92 -18.62
C SER A 603 -18.59 -27.21 -17.26
N THR A 604 -18.18 -28.29 -16.61
CA THR A 604 -18.56 -28.56 -15.21
C THR A 604 -17.72 -27.77 -14.21
N GLN A 605 -16.65 -27.11 -14.66
CA GLN A 605 -15.75 -26.33 -13.81
C GLN A 605 -15.62 -24.88 -14.29
N ALA A 606 -15.51 -23.97 -13.33
CA ALA A 606 -15.24 -22.58 -13.61
C ALA A 606 -13.75 -22.37 -13.90
N VAL A 607 -13.43 -21.59 -14.94
CA VAL A 607 -12.05 -21.20 -15.26
C VAL A 607 -11.76 -19.89 -14.56
N SER A 608 -10.66 -19.82 -13.80
CA SER A 608 -10.24 -18.59 -13.14
C SER A 608 -8.88 -18.12 -13.65
N VAL A 609 -8.64 -16.81 -13.60
CA VAL A 609 -7.33 -16.23 -13.92
C VAL A 609 -7.02 -15.07 -12.99
N ASP A 610 -5.82 -15.06 -12.43
CA ASP A 610 -5.38 -14.02 -11.49
C ASP A 610 -4.86 -12.79 -12.24
N TYR A 611 -5.30 -11.59 -11.86
CA TYR A 611 -4.73 -10.32 -12.33
C TYR A 611 -3.53 -9.86 -11.48
N GLY A 612 -3.27 -10.55 -10.37
CA GLY A 612 -2.23 -10.18 -9.43
C GLY A 612 -2.73 -9.28 -8.31
N SER A 613 -1.77 -8.70 -7.61
CA SER A 613 -1.94 -7.96 -6.37
C SER A 613 -2.07 -6.46 -6.66
N PHE A 614 -3.06 -5.81 -6.04
CA PHE A 614 -3.34 -4.38 -6.17
C PHE A 614 -3.32 -3.73 -4.80
N ALA A 615 -2.72 -2.55 -4.68
CA ALA A 615 -2.79 -1.78 -3.45
C ALA A 615 -4.23 -1.32 -3.20
N ASN A 616 -4.75 -1.55 -1.99
CA ASN A 616 -6.06 -1.08 -1.60
C ASN A 616 -6.00 0.41 -1.21
N MET A 617 -6.90 1.20 -1.76
CA MET A 617 -7.06 2.62 -1.46
C MET A 617 -8.33 2.82 -0.63
N MET A 618 -8.24 3.71 0.36
CA MET A 618 -9.32 4.05 1.30
C MET A 618 -9.76 5.49 1.09
N LEU A 619 -11.06 5.74 1.28
CA LEU A 619 -11.60 7.09 1.18
C LEU A 619 -11.36 7.84 2.49
N ALA A 620 -10.67 8.97 2.42
CA ALA A 620 -10.50 9.86 3.56
C ALA A 620 -11.83 10.58 3.87
N ARG A 621 -12.34 10.45 5.09
CA ARG A 621 -13.64 11.01 5.49
C ARG A 621 -13.48 12.09 6.56
N ASN A 622 -14.44 13.01 6.57
CA ASN A 622 -14.56 14.05 7.59
C ASN A 622 -13.33 14.96 7.71
N LEU A 623 -12.54 15.07 6.63
CA LEU A 623 -11.45 16.01 6.60
C LEU A 623 -11.98 17.41 6.33
N PRO A 624 -11.47 18.43 7.03
CA PRO A 624 -11.79 19.81 6.70
C PRO A 624 -11.25 20.11 5.31
N ARG A 625 -12.12 20.26 4.29
CA ARG A 625 -11.70 20.61 2.92
C ARG A 625 -11.63 22.13 2.75
N TYR A 626 -10.63 22.62 2.03
CA TYR A 626 -10.55 24.04 1.65
C TYR A 626 -11.19 24.33 0.28
N SER A 627 -11.68 23.30 -0.42
CA SER A 627 -12.40 23.37 -1.70
C SER A 627 -13.54 22.34 -1.72
N THR A 628 -14.46 22.47 -2.67
CA THR A 628 -15.45 21.43 -2.98
C THR A 628 -14.81 20.31 -3.78
N ASP A 629 -15.44 19.14 -3.75
CA ASP A 629 -15.09 17.99 -4.60
C ASP A 629 -15.39 18.28 -6.07
N ASP A 630 -14.36 18.59 -6.84
CA ASP A 630 -14.41 18.87 -8.28
C ASP A 630 -14.28 17.60 -9.15
N ASP A 631 -13.75 16.51 -8.60
CA ASP A 631 -13.41 15.29 -9.35
C ASP A 631 -14.43 14.15 -9.18
N ALA A 632 -15.68 14.48 -8.86
CA ALA A 632 -16.73 13.49 -8.67
C ALA A 632 -16.95 12.56 -9.89
N ASN A 633 -16.59 13.02 -11.10
CA ASN A 633 -16.67 12.23 -12.34
C ASN A 633 -15.55 11.19 -12.47
N GLU A 634 -14.47 11.32 -11.71
CA GLU A 634 -13.32 10.42 -11.65
C GLU A 634 -13.33 9.58 -10.36
N GLY A 635 -14.40 9.70 -9.57
CA GLY A 635 -14.56 9.01 -8.31
C GLY A 635 -14.05 9.78 -7.10
N GLY A 636 -13.80 11.09 -7.24
CA GLY A 636 -13.29 11.97 -6.20
C GLY A 636 -11.78 11.83 -5.99
N ASP A 637 -11.23 12.75 -5.22
CA ASP A 637 -9.81 13.04 -5.04
C ASP A 637 -9.28 12.66 -3.63
N MET A 638 -10.12 12.10 -2.77
CA MET A 638 -9.78 11.85 -1.36
C MET A 638 -9.34 10.40 -1.09
N TRP A 639 -8.76 9.72 -2.08
CA TRP A 639 -8.33 8.32 -1.93
C TRP A 639 -6.87 8.23 -1.51
N GLY A 640 -6.56 7.42 -0.51
CA GLY A 640 -5.18 7.23 -0.05
C GLY A 640 -4.93 5.82 0.45
N LEU A 641 -3.66 5.45 0.57
CA LEU A 641 -3.30 4.20 1.24
C LEU A 641 -3.78 4.24 2.71
N PRO A 642 -4.10 3.10 3.35
CA PRO A 642 -4.55 3.08 4.74
C PRO A 642 -3.61 3.80 5.73
N SER A 643 -2.29 3.67 5.52
CA SER A 643 -1.26 4.41 6.26
C SER A 643 -1.29 5.91 5.98
N MET A 644 -1.66 6.35 4.78
CA MET A 644 -1.89 7.75 4.48
C MET A 644 -3.16 8.24 5.19
N ILE A 645 -4.26 7.51 5.17
CA ILE A 645 -5.50 7.90 5.88
C ILE A 645 -5.27 8.02 7.39
N THR A 646 -4.53 7.07 7.97
CA THR A 646 -4.10 7.13 9.38
C THR A 646 -3.23 8.35 9.64
N TYR A 647 -2.30 8.65 8.73
CA TYR A 647 -1.42 9.79 8.82
C TYR A 647 -2.17 11.12 8.76
N VAL A 648 -3.10 11.27 7.82
CA VAL A 648 -3.91 12.49 7.67
C VAL A 648 -4.72 12.78 8.93
N SER A 649 -5.20 11.74 9.61
CA SER A 649 -5.89 11.86 10.90
C SER A 649 -5.00 12.37 12.05
N SER A 650 -3.68 12.30 11.88
CA SER A 650 -2.67 12.80 12.83
C SER A 650 -2.14 14.20 12.50
N LEU A 651 -2.51 14.75 11.35
CA LEU A 651 -2.10 16.08 10.93
C LEU A 651 -2.81 17.19 11.73
N PRO A 652 -2.29 18.43 11.74
CA PRO A 652 -2.88 19.53 12.50
C PRO A 652 -4.36 19.76 12.16
N ALA A 653 -5.21 19.78 13.19
CA ALA A 653 -6.66 19.89 13.03
C ALA A 653 -7.14 21.28 12.54
N ASN A 654 -6.28 22.30 12.63
CA ASN A 654 -6.54 23.65 12.15
C ASN A 654 -6.13 23.88 10.69
N TRP A 655 -5.62 22.85 10.03
CA TRP A 655 -5.38 22.84 8.60
C TRP A 655 -6.59 22.22 7.90
N SER A 656 -6.69 22.47 6.62
CA SER A 656 -7.66 21.91 5.71
C SER A 656 -6.91 21.15 4.63
N TYR A 657 -7.52 20.11 4.07
CA TYR A 657 -6.87 19.20 3.13
C TYR A 657 -7.77 18.90 1.93
N ASN A 658 -7.16 18.74 0.76
CA ASN A 658 -7.78 18.31 -0.48
C ASN A 658 -6.84 17.33 -1.20
N ASP A 659 -7.24 16.79 -2.34
CA ASP A 659 -6.36 16.15 -3.34
C ASP A 659 -5.37 15.18 -2.70
N ILE A 660 -5.80 13.95 -2.39
CA ILE A 660 -4.90 12.85 -2.00
C ILE A 660 -4.54 12.03 -3.24
N SER A 661 -5.55 11.52 -3.92
CA SER A 661 -5.48 10.70 -5.12
C SER A 661 -6.89 10.51 -5.68
N ASN A 662 -6.99 10.31 -7.00
CA ASN A 662 -8.22 9.85 -7.63
C ASN A 662 -8.58 8.41 -7.23
N MET A 663 -9.79 7.97 -7.59
CA MET A 663 -10.20 6.58 -7.40
C MET A 663 -9.22 5.65 -8.14
N ASN A 664 -8.63 4.69 -7.42
CA ASN A 664 -7.62 3.74 -7.91
C ASN A 664 -6.23 4.32 -8.28
N GLY A 665 -5.94 5.57 -7.92
CA GLY A 665 -4.64 6.20 -8.20
C GLY A 665 -4.39 6.44 -9.69
N ASN A 666 -3.11 6.46 -10.09
CA ASN A 666 -2.63 6.93 -11.40
C ASN A 666 -2.63 8.47 -11.55
N VAL A 667 -2.39 8.96 -12.77
CA VAL A 667 -2.21 10.39 -13.05
C VAL A 667 -3.51 11.14 -12.78
N PHE A 668 -3.40 12.23 -12.04
CA PHE A 668 -4.52 13.05 -11.58
C PHE A 668 -4.33 14.48 -12.09
N PRO A 669 -4.78 14.85 -13.31
CA PRO A 669 -4.56 16.20 -13.84
C PRO A 669 -5.16 17.29 -12.94
N PRO A 670 -4.49 18.44 -12.74
CA PRO A 670 -3.22 18.84 -13.37
C PRO A 670 -1.98 18.25 -12.69
N HIS A 671 -2.14 17.49 -11.61
CA HIS A 671 -1.06 16.98 -10.79
C HIS A 671 -0.21 15.92 -11.50
N GLY A 672 1.11 16.09 -11.44
CA GLY A 672 2.08 15.06 -11.83
C GLY A 672 2.30 13.99 -10.75
N SER A 673 1.92 14.31 -9.51
CA SER A 673 2.02 13.50 -8.29
C SER A 673 0.64 12.89 -7.94
N HIS A 674 0.35 12.57 -6.67
CA HIS A 674 -0.94 12.03 -6.18
C HIS A 674 -1.33 10.67 -6.73
N ARG A 675 -0.43 9.96 -7.41
CA ARG A 675 -0.74 8.71 -8.12
C ARG A 675 -0.76 7.45 -7.27
N ASP A 676 -0.15 7.52 -6.09
CA ASP A 676 0.11 6.35 -5.22
C ASP A 676 -0.53 6.46 -3.83
N GLY A 677 -1.38 7.48 -3.62
CA GLY A 677 -2.10 7.68 -2.37
C GLY A 677 -1.20 8.03 -1.18
N LEU A 678 -0.03 8.64 -1.42
CA LEU A 678 0.90 9.11 -0.38
C LEU A 678 1.07 10.63 -0.33
N ASP A 679 0.40 11.35 -1.23
CA ASP A 679 0.42 12.79 -1.34
C ASP A 679 -0.87 13.39 -0.80
N ILE A 680 -0.83 14.65 -0.36
CA ILE A 680 -2.01 15.41 0.03
C ILE A 680 -1.75 16.90 -0.11
N ASP A 681 -2.73 17.62 -0.66
CA ASP A 681 -2.69 19.07 -0.63
C ASP A 681 -3.33 19.62 0.64
N GLY A 682 -2.73 20.68 1.16
CA GLY A 682 -3.11 21.28 2.42
C GLY A 682 -3.17 22.79 2.37
N TYR A 683 -3.96 23.34 3.26
CA TYR A 683 -4.12 24.77 3.46
C TYR A 683 -4.31 25.09 4.94
N PHE A 684 -3.83 26.24 5.38
CA PHE A 684 -4.23 26.78 6.68
C PHE A 684 -4.38 28.29 6.61
N ALA A 685 -5.16 28.85 7.53
CA ALA A 685 -5.42 30.28 7.57
C ALA A 685 -4.10 31.09 7.64
N GLY A 686 -3.90 31.95 6.64
CA GLY A 686 -2.68 32.76 6.51
C GLY A 686 -1.58 32.13 5.66
N TYR A 687 -1.77 30.90 5.14
CA TYR A 687 -0.80 30.24 4.26
C TYR A 687 -0.35 31.14 3.11
N ASN A 688 -1.28 31.81 2.42
CA ASN A 688 -0.99 32.67 1.26
C ASN A 688 -0.02 33.83 1.52
N ALA A 689 0.22 34.18 2.79
CA ALA A 689 1.23 35.17 3.13
C ALA A 689 2.66 34.68 2.87
N ARG A 690 2.89 33.35 2.86
CA ARG A 690 4.16 32.66 2.62
C ARG A 690 5.35 33.49 3.10
N ASN A 691 5.33 33.79 4.39
CA ASN A 691 6.29 34.62 5.08
C ASN A 691 6.97 33.86 6.23
N ALA A 692 7.78 34.53 7.03
CA ALA A 692 8.46 33.92 8.18
C ALA A 692 7.53 33.17 9.15
N ALA A 693 6.30 33.64 9.36
CA ALA A 693 5.36 32.98 10.27
C ALA A 693 4.82 31.67 9.69
N VAL A 694 4.59 31.62 8.37
CA VAL A 694 4.19 30.39 7.66
C VAL A 694 5.34 29.37 7.70
N ALA A 695 6.57 29.81 7.42
CA ALA A 695 7.76 28.97 7.52
C ALA A 695 7.93 28.36 8.93
N GLN A 696 7.74 29.17 9.97
CA GLN A 696 7.83 28.70 11.35
C GLN A 696 6.79 27.63 11.69
N GLN A 697 5.55 27.74 11.17
CA GLN A 697 4.53 26.71 11.35
C GLN A 697 4.95 25.36 10.78
N PHE A 698 5.57 25.34 9.59
CA PHE A 698 6.11 24.09 9.02
C PHE A 698 7.27 23.55 9.84
N ILE A 699 8.20 24.40 10.29
CA ILE A 699 9.32 23.98 11.15
C ILE A 699 8.80 23.34 12.45
N ASP A 700 7.73 23.89 13.04
CA ASP A 700 7.14 23.35 14.25
C ASP A 700 6.36 22.06 13.99
N PHE A 701 5.64 21.97 12.87
CA PHE A 701 5.03 20.72 12.41
C PHE A 701 6.06 19.61 12.27
N LEU A 702 7.20 19.86 11.63
CA LEU A 702 8.26 18.87 11.40
C LEU A 702 8.88 18.33 12.71
N LYS A 703 8.71 19.01 13.84
CA LYS A 703 9.15 18.53 15.17
C LYS A 703 8.13 17.57 15.82
N THR A 704 6.92 17.47 15.28
CA THR A 704 5.89 16.54 15.77
C THR A 704 6.13 15.12 15.25
N PRO A 705 5.52 14.09 15.87
CA PRO A 705 5.59 12.72 15.35
C PRO A 705 5.09 12.61 13.89
N ALA A 706 3.97 13.24 13.56
CA ALA A 706 3.46 13.27 12.18
C ALA A 706 4.40 14.02 11.23
N GLY A 707 4.97 15.15 11.66
CA GLY A 707 5.96 15.86 10.86
C GLY A 707 7.22 15.06 10.58
N SER A 708 7.62 14.16 11.48
CA SER A 708 8.79 13.29 11.26
C SER A 708 8.58 12.24 10.16
N ASP A 709 7.32 11.94 9.82
CA ASP A 709 6.93 11.05 8.72
C ASP A 709 6.76 11.78 7.39
N ALA A 710 6.83 13.12 7.37
CA ALA A 710 6.85 13.88 6.11
C ALA A 710 8.15 13.59 5.33
N GLN A 711 8.00 13.31 4.04
CA GLN A 711 9.11 13.17 3.11
C GLN A 711 9.44 14.52 2.45
N ALA A 712 8.42 15.24 2.00
CA ALA A 712 8.56 16.55 1.38
C ALA A 712 7.32 17.43 1.66
N ILE A 713 7.52 18.75 1.65
CA ILE A 713 6.47 19.77 1.68
C ILE A 713 6.81 20.81 0.59
N PHE A 714 5.98 20.94 -0.44
CA PHE A 714 6.21 21.88 -1.54
C PHE A 714 5.47 23.20 -1.30
N VAL A 715 6.19 24.30 -1.43
CA VAL A 715 5.71 25.67 -1.15
C VAL A 715 6.27 26.64 -2.20
N ALA A 716 5.45 27.59 -2.65
CA ALA A 716 5.91 28.64 -3.56
C ALA A 716 6.66 29.77 -2.81
N PHE A 717 7.98 29.84 -2.96
CA PHE A 717 8.81 30.92 -2.43
C PHE A 717 9.99 31.24 -3.34
N GLU A 718 10.57 32.44 -3.19
CA GLU A 718 11.74 32.86 -3.93
C GLU A 718 13.01 32.77 -3.09
N LYS A 719 14.12 32.32 -3.67
CA LYS A 719 15.42 32.21 -2.97
C LYS A 719 16.17 33.55 -2.94
N THR A 720 15.51 34.61 -2.50
CA THR A 720 16.06 35.97 -2.46
C THR A 720 16.29 36.48 -1.03
N PRO A 721 17.20 37.45 -0.81
CA PRO A 721 17.36 38.09 0.49
C PRO A 721 16.08 38.76 1.04
N THR A 722 15.14 39.10 0.16
CA THR A 722 13.88 39.78 0.50
C THR A 722 12.72 38.84 0.81
N ASP A 723 12.81 37.57 0.44
CA ASP A 723 11.77 36.57 0.73
C ASP A 723 11.90 36.08 2.18
N THR A 724 10.99 36.54 3.04
CA THR A 724 11.04 36.23 4.47
C THR A 724 10.77 34.76 4.81
N PHE A 725 10.09 34.00 3.93
CA PHE A 725 9.91 32.56 4.11
C PHE A 725 11.24 31.85 3.90
N TRP A 726 11.91 32.14 2.78
CA TRP A 726 13.23 31.59 2.49
C TRP A 726 14.25 31.92 3.58
N GLN A 727 14.33 33.19 4.01
CA GLN A 727 15.26 33.60 5.07
C GLN A 727 15.04 32.83 6.38
N THR A 728 13.82 32.34 6.64
CA THR A 728 13.50 31.59 7.85
C THR A 728 13.92 30.12 7.76
N ILE A 729 13.80 29.49 6.59
CA ILE A 729 14.07 28.05 6.44
C ILE A 729 15.53 27.72 6.07
N LYS A 730 16.24 28.63 5.39
CA LYS A 730 17.55 28.33 4.75
C LYS A 730 18.63 27.81 5.70
N ASP A 731 18.61 28.26 6.95
CA ASP A 731 19.57 27.88 8.00
C ASP A 731 18.92 27.06 9.13
N ALA A 732 17.62 26.77 9.02
CA ALA A 732 16.88 26.04 10.04
C ALA A 732 17.18 24.55 9.98
N THR A 733 17.18 23.90 11.14
CA THR A 733 17.35 22.44 11.25
C THR A 733 16.27 21.83 12.13
N VAL A 734 15.82 20.62 11.78
CA VAL A 734 14.96 19.77 12.63
C VAL A 734 15.65 18.43 12.78
N ASN A 735 15.85 17.98 14.02
CA ASN A 735 16.56 16.73 14.35
C ASN A 735 17.96 16.65 13.70
N GLY A 736 18.66 17.79 13.59
CA GLY A 736 19.99 17.88 12.98
C GLY A 736 20.02 17.88 11.45
N SER A 737 18.85 17.77 10.79
CA SER A 737 18.74 17.85 9.32
C SER A 737 18.29 19.24 8.89
N PRO A 738 18.88 19.83 7.83
CA PRO A 738 18.38 21.07 7.24
C PRO A 738 16.90 20.95 6.87
N VAL A 739 16.11 21.97 7.22
CA VAL A 739 14.67 22.01 6.90
C VAL A 739 14.43 22.09 5.39
N THR A 740 15.37 22.67 4.65
CA THR A 740 15.39 22.73 3.19
C THR A 740 15.54 21.36 2.52
N ASN A 741 15.85 20.30 3.28
CA ASN A 741 15.77 18.92 2.80
C ASN A 741 14.34 18.37 2.89
N ILE A 742 13.35 19.11 3.39
CA ILE A 742 11.95 18.67 3.47
C ILE A 742 11.05 19.72 2.84
N ILE A 743 11.23 21.00 3.19
CA ILE A 743 10.50 22.10 2.57
C ILE A 743 11.18 22.47 1.24
N GLN A 744 10.48 22.19 0.15
CA GLN A 744 10.95 22.34 -1.22
C GLN A 744 10.27 23.51 -1.92
N ARG A 745 11.01 24.19 -2.80
CA ARG A 745 10.46 25.26 -3.65
C ARG A 745 9.68 24.63 -4.79
N ASP A 746 8.44 25.06 -4.97
CA ASP A 746 7.64 24.78 -6.16
C ASP A 746 6.65 25.92 -6.38
N MET A 747 6.78 26.62 -7.51
CA MET A 747 6.02 27.82 -7.81
C MET A 747 4.54 27.54 -8.15
N GLY A 748 4.15 26.27 -8.35
CA GLY A 748 2.75 25.88 -8.51
C GLY A 748 1.93 26.03 -7.21
N HIS A 749 2.58 25.99 -6.05
CA HIS A 749 1.93 25.90 -4.75
C HIS A 749 1.70 27.27 -4.10
N THR A 750 1.07 28.19 -4.83
CA THR A 750 0.83 29.57 -4.37
C THR A 750 -0.45 29.75 -3.55
N THR A 751 -1.33 28.76 -3.51
CA THR A 751 -2.64 28.86 -2.84
C THR A 751 -2.90 27.76 -1.81
N HIS A 752 -2.11 26.70 -1.87
CA HIS A 752 -2.05 25.53 -1.00
C HIS A 752 -0.58 25.09 -0.93
N PHE A 753 -0.25 24.21 0.01
CA PHE A 753 1.02 23.47 0.00
C PHE A 753 0.72 22.02 -0.35
N HIS A 754 1.70 21.33 -0.91
CA HIS A 754 1.61 19.89 -1.13
C HIS A 754 2.48 19.17 -0.11
N LEU A 755 2.02 18.06 0.42
CA LEU A 755 2.75 17.25 1.39
C LEU A 755 2.82 15.79 0.91
N ARG A 756 4.04 15.25 0.84
CA ARG A 756 4.27 13.83 0.57
C ARG A 756 4.68 13.10 1.84
N LYS A 757 3.97 12.01 2.15
CA LYS A 757 4.27 11.13 3.29
C LYS A 757 5.35 10.10 2.91
N ARG A 758 6.26 9.80 3.84
CA ARG A 758 7.21 8.68 3.67
C ARG A 758 6.48 7.32 3.59
N PRO A 759 6.81 6.45 2.61
CA PRO A 759 6.22 5.11 2.50
C PRO A 759 6.44 4.22 3.74
N ALA A 760 5.42 3.43 4.12
CA ALA A 760 5.46 2.59 5.33
C ALA A 760 6.55 1.50 5.32
N ALA A 761 6.88 0.94 4.14
CA ALA A 761 7.94 -0.06 3.99
C ALA A 761 9.29 0.45 4.53
N GLN A 762 9.57 1.75 4.41
CA GLN A 762 10.79 2.37 4.94
C GLN A 762 10.73 2.57 6.46
N ALA A 763 9.58 3.00 6.99
CA ALA A 763 9.37 3.16 8.44
C ALA A 763 9.54 1.81 9.16
N ASN A 764 9.01 0.75 8.57
CA ASN A 764 9.15 -0.62 9.07
C ASN A 764 10.57 -1.16 8.88
N LEU A 765 11.27 -0.90 7.76
CA LEU A 765 12.66 -1.31 7.59
C LEU A 765 13.59 -0.63 8.60
N VAL A 766 13.38 0.66 8.88
CA VAL A 766 14.18 1.40 9.88
C VAL A 766 13.90 0.88 11.29
N ALA A 767 12.64 0.66 11.65
CA ALA A 767 12.26 0.09 12.94
C ALA A 767 12.71 -1.38 13.10
N LEU A 768 12.61 -2.17 12.04
CA LEU A 768 13.05 -3.56 11.99
C LEU A 768 14.58 -3.64 12.03
N ASN A 769 15.31 -2.82 11.26
CA ASN A 769 16.77 -2.75 11.33
C ASN A 769 17.25 -2.30 12.71
N LYS A 770 16.53 -1.39 13.38
CA LYS A 770 16.82 -1.01 14.77
C LYS A 770 16.59 -2.18 15.73
N LYS A 771 15.51 -2.95 15.56
CA LYS A 771 15.22 -4.17 16.35
C LYS A 771 16.17 -5.32 16.04
N VAL A 772 16.55 -5.53 14.79
CA VAL A 772 17.47 -6.57 14.31
C VAL A 772 18.89 -6.24 14.76
N ARG A 773 19.35 -4.98 14.65
CA ARG A 773 20.62 -4.56 15.24
C ARG A 773 20.61 -4.66 16.75
N ALA A 774 19.51 -4.31 17.43
CA ALA A 774 19.38 -4.51 18.87
C ALA A 774 19.43 -6.00 19.24
N ARG A 775 18.80 -6.89 18.43
CA ARG A 775 18.84 -8.34 18.60
C ARG A 775 20.18 -8.97 18.22
N GLN A 776 20.88 -8.46 17.21
CA GLN A 776 22.22 -8.90 16.80
C GLN A 776 23.28 -8.41 17.78
N ALA A 777 23.15 -7.18 18.30
CA ALA A 777 23.99 -6.67 19.38
C ALA A 777 23.71 -7.41 20.70
N ALA A 778 22.45 -7.74 20.98
CA ALA A 778 22.10 -8.64 22.09
C ALA A 778 22.70 -10.04 21.87
N ARG A 779 22.63 -10.61 20.65
CA ARG A 779 23.22 -11.90 20.32
C ARG A 779 24.75 -11.92 20.36
N GLN A 780 25.42 -10.83 19.96
CA GLN A 780 26.87 -10.66 20.12
C GLN A 780 27.26 -10.44 21.59
N GLN A 781 26.34 -9.99 22.45
CA GLN A 781 26.49 -10.04 23.91
C GLN A 781 26.04 -11.36 24.55
N GLU A 782 25.29 -12.22 23.84
CA GLU A 782 24.84 -13.55 24.26
C GLU A 782 25.86 -14.66 23.97
N SER A 783 27.16 -14.35 24.00
CA SER A 783 28.10 -15.37 24.48
C SER A 783 27.81 -15.59 25.98
N SER A 784 26.94 -16.57 26.29
CA SER A 784 26.91 -17.41 27.51
C SER A 784 25.56 -17.67 28.20
N GLN A 785 24.41 -17.54 27.53
CA GLN A 785 23.15 -18.04 28.10
C GLN A 785 22.38 -18.93 27.14
N VAL A 786 22.52 -20.24 27.35
CA VAL A 786 21.71 -21.25 26.68
C VAL A 786 20.72 -21.77 27.70
N VAL A 787 19.43 -21.60 27.42
CA VAL A 787 18.34 -22.24 28.15
C VAL A 787 17.84 -23.41 27.32
N ASN A 788 18.04 -24.63 27.82
CA ASN A 788 17.52 -25.85 27.21
C ASN A 788 16.40 -26.41 28.08
N ILE A 789 15.22 -26.59 27.50
CA ILE A 789 14.06 -27.20 28.16
C ILE A 789 13.85 -28.57 27.53
N TYR A 790 13.81 -29.63 28.31
CA TYR A 790 13.58 -30.98 27.79
C TYR A 790 12.85 -31.86 28.82
N PRO A 791 12.08 -32.86 28.36
CA PRO A 791 11.46 -33.84 29.25
C PRO A 791 12.54 -34.57 30.06
N ASN A 792 12.30 -34.86 31.34
CA ASN A 792 13.25 -35.62 32.14
C ASN A 792 13.24 -37.11 31.72
N PRO A 793 14.32 -37.65 31.10
CA PRO A 793 14.32 -39.03 30.61
C PRO A 793 14.44 -40.08 31.72
N ALA A 794 14.76 -39.69 32.96
CA ALA A 794 15.05 -40.61 34.05
C ALA A 794 13.82 -41.04 34.89
N SER A 795 12.64 -40.47 34.66
CA SER A 795 11.41 -40.89 35.33
C SER A 795 10.43 -41.53 34.34
N LEU A 796 10.16 -42.84 34.52
CA LEU A 796 9.15 -43.58 33.75
C LEU A 796 7.72 -43.07 33.96
N SER A 797 7.49 -42.17 34.91
CA SER A 797 6.33 -41.28 34.96
C SER A 797 6.74 -39.90 34.41
N GLN A 798 6.21 -39.48 33.26
CA GLN A 798 6.56 -38.24 32.52
C GLN A 798 6.20 -36.92 33.24
N SER A 799 6.20 -36.87 34.57
CA SER A 799 5.67 -35.76 35.37
C SER A 799 6.70 -34.67 35.68
N SER A 800 7.85 -34.60 34.99
CA SER A 800 8.84 -33.55 35.22
C SER A 800 9.53 -33.04 33.95
N ILE A 801 9.66 -31.72 33.87
CA ILE A 801 10.38 -30.99 32.82
C ILE A 801 11.66 -30.46 33.44
N ASN A 802 12.80 -30.69 32.78
CA ASN A 802 14.08 -30.15 33.21
C ASN A 802 14.41 -28.88 32.41
N ILE A 803 14.72 -27.81 33.12
CA ILE A 803 15.11 -26.51 32.55
C ILE A 803 16.59 -26.33 32.89
N LYS A 804 17.47 -26.58 31.91
CA LYS A 804 18.90 -26.28 32.01
C LYS A 804 19.14 -24.82 31.65
N VAL A 805 19.83 -24.11 32.52
CA VAL A 805 20.22 -22.71 32.31
C VAL A 805 21.73 -22.59 32.49
N ASN A 806 22.44 -22.15 31.46
CA ASN A 806 23.83 -21.76 31.62
C ASN A 806 23.90 -20.42 32.38
N ALA A 807 24.65 -20.40 33.49
CA ALA A 807 24.78 -19.24 34.36
C ALA A 807 26.19 -19.21 34.97
N ILE A 808 26.69 -18.04 35.33
CA ILE A 808 28.01 -17.96 36.00
C ILE A 808 28.01 -18.79 37.30
N PRO A 809 29.13 -19.46 37.66
CA PRO A 809 29.21 -20.24 38.89
C PRO A 809 28.74 -19.43 40.11
N ASN A 810 27.96 -20.09 40.97
CA ASN A 810 27.31 -19.55 42.16
C ASN A 810 26.16 -18.55 41.93
N ALA A 811 25.79 -18.22 40.68
CA ALA A 811 24.59 -17.43 40.41
C ALA A 811 23.32 -18.15 40.87
N ILE A 812 22.37 -17.39 41.42
CA ILE A 812 21.02 -17.86 41.68
C ILE A 812 20.21 -17.60 40.41
N VAL A 813 19.78 -18.66 39.75
CA VAL A 813 18.88 -18.61 38.60
C VAL A 813 17.46 -18.77 39.11
N GLU A 814 16.57 -17.86 38.71
CA GLU A 814 15.14 -17.96 38.97
C GLU A 814 14.40 -18.23 37.66
N ALA A 815 13.41 -19.11 37.68
CA ALA A 815 12.49 -19.30 36.57
C ALA A 815 11.05 -19.17 37.06
N GLU A 816 10.22 -18.50 36.28
CA GLU A 816 8.83 -18.25 36.58
C GLU A 816 7.97 -18.75 35.41
N VAL A 817 7.12 -19.74 35.67
CA VAL A 817 6.16 -20.27 34.73
C VAL A 817 4.90 -19.42 34.80
N LEU A 818 4.49 -18.86 33.68
CA LEU A 818 3.33 -18.00 33.50
C LEU A 818 2.31 -18.66 32.59
N ASN A 819 1.02 -18.40 32.80
CA ASN A 819 0.04 -18.61 31.74
C ASN A 819 0.18 -17.54 30.63
N LEU A 820 -0.57 -17.68 29.54
CA LEU A 820 -0.55 -16.73 28.41
C LEU A 820 -0.98 -15.31 28.77
N PHE A 821 -1.66 -15.12 29.90
CA PHE A 821 -2.05 -13.81 30.43
C PHE A 821 -0.97 -13.19 31.34
N GLY A 822 0.17 -13.86 31.50
CA GLY A 822 1.29 -13.38 32.31
C GLY A 822 1.14 -13.60 33.82
N TYR A 823 0.14 -14.37 34.26
CA TYR A 823 0.00 -14.72 35.68
C TYR A 823 0.97 -15.83 36.07
N SER A 824 1.69 -15.60 37.18
CA SER A 824 2.63 -16.54 37.77
C SER A 824 1.92 -17.78 38.31
N LEU A 825 2.29 -18.95 37.78
CA LEU A 825 1.79 -20.25 38.22
C LEU A 825 2.79 -20.93 39.13
N LYS A 826 4.09 -20.84 38.79
CA LYS A 826 5.15 -21.50 39.53
C LYS A 826 6.45 -20.70 39.46
N LYS A 827 7.15 -20.61 40.59
CA LYS A 827 8.53 -20.11 40.65
C LYS A 827 9.48 -21.24 41.03
N LEU A 828 10.61 -21.28 40.35
CA LEU A 828 11.71 -22.21 40.55
C LEU A 828 12.96 -21.37 40.82
N SER A 829 13.84 -21.86 41.68
CA SER A 829 15.17 -21.25 41.87
C SER A 829 16.22 -22.33 42.07
N GLY A 830 17.44 -22.05 41.62
CA GLY A 830 18.55 -22.98 41.72
C GLY A 830 19.87 -22.22 41.65
N ARG A 831 20.89 -22.71 42.35
CA ARG A 831 22.22 -22.11 42.35
C ARG A 831 23.12 -22.86 41.36
N SER A 832 23.83 -22.14 40.51
CA SER A 832 24.80 -22.74 39.58
C SER A 832 26.00 -23.23 40.34
N THR A 833 26.38 -24.49 40.17
CA THR A 833 27.58 -25.07 40.81
C THR A 833 28.76 -25.16 39.85
N SER A 834 28.52 -25.28 38.54
CA SER A 834 29.57 -25.52 37.53
C SER A 834 29.34 -24.80 36.20
N GLY A 835 28.66 -23.66 36.21
CA GLY A 835 28.30 -22.95 34.97
C GLY A 835 26.90 -23.28 34.44
N GLU A 836 26.20 -24.21 35.07
CA GLU A 836 24.85 -24.66 34.70
C GLU A 836 23.96 -24.76 35.95
N VAL A 837 22.66 -24.54 35.79
CA VAL A 837 21.60 -24.83 36.77
C VAL A 837 20.57 -25.74 36.11
N ASN A 838 20.19 -26.82 36.79
CA ASN A 838 19.04 -27.63 36.44
C ASN A 838 17.87 -27.27 37.35
N LEU A 839 16.82 -26.66 36.78
CA LEU A 839 15.57 -26.40 37.48
C LEU A 839 14.54 -27.45 37.07
N MET A 840 14.01 -28.18 38.05
CA MET A 840 13.04 -29.23 37.79
C MET A 840 11.62 -28.71 38.03
N LEU A 841 10.80 -28.72 36.98
CA LEU A 841 9.38 -28.39 37.04
C LEU A 841 8.58 -29.69 37.10
N ASN A 842 7.95 -29.96 38.24
CA ASN A 842 7.02 -31.08 38.35
C ASN A 842 5.68 -30.69 37.73
N VAL A 843 5.29 -31.41 36.68
CA VAL A 843 4.00 -31.33 36.00
C VAL A 843 3.15 -32.47 36.55
N ASP A 844 2.60 -32.28 37.73
CA ASP A 844 1.50 -33.13 38.19
C ASP A 844 0.16 -32.51 37.78
N ASN A 845 -0.88 -33.34 37.60
CA ASN A 845 -2.23 -32.92 37.16
C ASN A 845 -2.90 -31.86 38.06
N ARG A 846 -2.25 -31.43 39.16
CA ARG A 846 -2.76 -30.42 40.09
C ARG A 846 -2.09 -29.06 39.94
N SER A 847 -0.92 -28.97 39.31
CA SER A 847 -0.10 -27.74 39.31
C SER A 847 -0.07 -27.01 37.97
N ILE A 848 -0.04 -27.75 36.86
CA ILE A 848 0.04 -27.22 35.49
C ILE A 848 -0.75 -28.16 34.59
N ALA A 849 -1.83 -27.67 33.98
CA ALA A 849 -2.64 -28.43 33.03
C ALA A 849 -1.95 -28.53 31.66
N PRO A 850 -2.39 -29.44 30.77
CA PRO A 850 -2.02 -29.35 29.36
C PRO A 850 -2.37 -27.98 28.79
N GLY A 851 -1.44 -27.38 28.05
CA GLY A 851 -1.59 -26.03 27.52
C GLY A 851 -0.28 -25.35 27.18
N MET A 852 -0.38 -24.10 26.72
CA MET A 852 0.77 -23.25 26.45
C MET A 852 1.07 -22.32 27.61
N TYR A 853 2.35 -22.21 27.94
CA TYR A 853 2.90 -21.41 29.04
C TYR A 853 4.09 -20.60 28.57
N LEU A 854 4.45 -19.59 29.35
CA LEU A 854 5.69 -18.83 29.20
C LEU A 854 6.61 -19.12 30.39
N ILE A 855 7.89 -19.35 30.17
CA ILE A 855 8.89 -19.45 31.23
C ILE A 855 9.76 -18.20 31.17
N LYS A 856 9.66 -17.32 32.17
CA LYS A 856 10.58 -16.19 32.36
C LYS A 856 11.76 -16.65 33.20
N ILE A 857 12.98 -16.44 32.72
CA ILE A 857 14.20 -16.85 33.39
C ILE A 857 15.00 -15.61 33.72
N HIS A 858 15.33 -15.46 35.00
CA HIS A 858 16.14 -14.39 35.52
C HIS A 858 17.47 -14.94 36.03
N VAL A 859 18.56 -14.40 35.50
CA VAL A 859 19.90 -14.66 35.99
C VAL A 859 20.55 -13.33 36.31
N PRO A 860 21.13 -13.16 37.51
CA PRO A 860 21.76 -11.92 37.92
C PRO A 860 22.76 -11.41 36.88
N GLY A 861 22.62 -10.13 36.49
CA GLY A 861 23.50 -9.48 35.51
C GLY A 861 23.21 -9.85 34.05
N LYS A 862 22.14 -10.57 33.75
CA LYS A 862 21.69 -10.89 32.40
C LYS A 862 20.25 -10.40 32.15
N PRO A 863 19.87 -10.08 30.89
CA PRO A 863 18.48 -9.79 30.55
C PRO A 863 17.54 -10.94 30.92
N VAL A 864 16.28 -10.63 31.23
CA VAL A 864 15.26 -11.67 31.47
C VAL A 864 14.93 -12.36 30.14
N GLU A 865 15.10 -13.66 30.09
CA GLU A 865 14.75 -14.47 28.91
C GLU A 865 13.33 -15.03 29.07
N THR A 866 12.56 -15.10 27.98
CA THR A 866 11.22 -15.72 27.99
C THR A 866 11.13 -16.81 26.93
N LYS A 867 10.81 -18.04 27.33
CA LYS A 867 10.60 -19.18 26.43
C LYS A 867 9.14 -19.62 26.43
N ARG A 868 8.67 -20.17 25.31
CA ARG A 868 7.37 -20.85 25.25
C ARG A 868 7.54 -22.30 25.72
N LEU A 869 6.62 -22.77 26.55
CA LEU A 869 6.52 -24.16 26.98
C LEU A 869 5.15 -24.69 26.56
N VAL A 870 5.11 -25.78 25.81
CA VAL A 870 3.88 -26.52 25.51
C VAL A 870 3.89 -27.78 26.37
N VAL A 871 2.85 -27.93 27.20
CA VAL A 871 2.61 -29.14 27.99
C VAL A 871 1.47 -29.88 27.30
N THR A 872 1.72 -31.12 26.88
CA THR A 872 0.69 -32.02 26.32
C THR A 872 0.36 -33.10 27.34
N ASP A 873 -0.81 -33.74 27.20
CA ASP A 873 -1.20 -34.93 27.98
C ASP A 873 -0.24 -36.11 27.78
#